data_AF-A0A4Y9YPM8-F1
#
_entry.id   AF-A0A4Y9YPM8-F1
#
_cell.length_a   1.000
_cell.length_b   1.000
_cell.length_c   1.000
_cell.angle_alpha   90.00
_cell.angle_beta   90.00
_cell.angle_gamma   90.00
#
_symmetry.space_group_name_H-M   'P 1'
#
loop_
_entity.id
_entity.type
_entity.pdbx_description
1 polymer ?
#
loop_
_entity_poly.entity_id
_entity_poly.type
_entity_poly.pdbx_seq_one_letter_code
_entity_poly.pdbx_strand_id
1 'polypeptide(L)'
;MDSDAGHGRYLPETLISLLCHLGFSSPKKARAQSLQTTKRHPSSHCLRKHVLAPNDTHAVHCAGSGSLSDARSDEQIPWTNLFHIQQNVHLSMARAHRQVYNIILLEYERSNTDIYTSLLSLLDFSLTNMPIQSTLASTNLVVSSLGTVALSFVLYTVARALRAGYAAWSSPLRDLHGPPSVSWLTGSVDGAFELDVPETFASWVREYGPTFKYKSFGNMNKLMTIDVKAINHILSHGMEFYKTPEVHFILHQLLGDGLLSVEGSPSFSGFTVIVDFLTSYLRQAISTNCSADYWYAPRSGRWDDRDRWLRDFQNPAFATQRIRNFSKVFVDKSLKLRDVLMAKTATEALQQNGFLQVDIFDWLSRVSLDMIGQAEFDYAFNALTAPDDQPNELYEAVRTMMAFDSFNLAFILAIAFPPARLIPAKRTREVDQAFATVRRICTQIVADRKAAVLSSVGGSEKDVETSSIEGRDLISLLIKANMAVDVPENARLSEEDLVSQIPTLIVAGHETTSTSLSWTLLLLSRNKKAQEKLRAELRAFPTDFPTLEELSSLPYLDAVVREGLRVQNPVTGTERVALEDCVVPVQNEYVDRHGQVRREIRLNKGDNIFLPIRELHLMKEIWGEDAAEFKPERWENLPEAVKSMPGVFQPLMAFNAGPHSCIGYRFSLAEAKAILFTLVRSFEFDMAVPEERVIRKTNIVGRPHLVDDVQRGPQLPMLIRPVRSD
;
A
#
# COMPACT_ATOMS: atom_id res chain seq x y z
N MET A 1 43.36 -8.55 -38.04
CA MET A 1 42.99 -9.22 -39.30
C MET A 1 41.50 -9.50 -39.23
N ASP A 2 40.68 -8.54 -39.67
CA ASP A 2 39.77 -8.62 -40.83
C ASP A 2 39.35 -10.05 -41.28
N SER A 3 38.10 -10.34 -41.70
CA SER A 3 37.01 -9.45 -42.13
C SER A 3 35.62 -10.11 -42.10
N ASP A 4 34.58 -9.26 -41.99
CA ASP A 4 33.27 -9.31 -42.68
C ASP A 4 32.24 -10.47 -42.52
N ALA A 5 31.19 -10.12 -41.76
CA ALA A 5 29.83 -9.86 -42.24
C ALA A 5 29.02 -10.92 -43.02
N GLY A 6 27.93 -11.37 -42.39
CA GLY A 6 26.74 -11.93 -43.04
C GLY A 6 25.46 -11.42 -42.39
N HIS A 7 24.79 -10.43 -42.99
CA HIS A 7 23.54 -9.85 -42.47
C HIS A 7 22.32 -10.73 -42.80
N GLY A 8 21.73 -11.37 -41.79
CA GLY A 8 20.40 -11.97 -41.85
C GLY A 8 19.45 -11.31 -40.84
N ARG A 9 18.57 -10.41 -41.28
CA ARG A 9 17.59 -9.74 -40.40
C ARG A 9 16.47 -10.70 -40.00
N TYR A 10 16.62 -11.36 -38.85
CA TYR A 10 15.49 -11.95 -38.13
C TYR A 10 14.93 -10.93 -37.13
N LEU A 11 13.62 -10.78 -37.08
CA LEU A 11 12.96 -10.07 -35.97
C LEU A 11 13.14 -10.90 -34.68
N PRO A 12 13.44 -10.28 -33.54
CA PRO A 12 13.57 -11.00 -32.28
C PRO A 12 12.21 -11.58 -31.85
N GLU A 13 12.20 -12.80 -31.34
CA GLU A 13 10.99 -13.56 -30.97
C GLU A 13 10.13 -12.85 -29.90
N THR A 14 10.73 -11.93 -29.15
CA THR A 14 10.03 -11.01 -28.24
C THR A 14 8.91 -10.21 -28.92
N LEU A 15 9.04 -9.83 -30.20
CA LEU A 15 7.98 -9.10 -30.91
C LEU A 15 6.79 -9.99 -31.31
N ILE A 16 7.02 -11.29 -31.51
CA ILE A 16 5.95 -12.26 -31.81
C ILE A 16 5.19 -12.61 -30.53
N SER A 17 5.90 -12.76 -29.41
CA SER A 17 5.29 -12.89 -28.08
C SER A 17 4.41 -11.67 -27.73
N LEU A 18 4.89 -10.46 -28.04
CA LEU A 18 4.18 -9.21 -27.82
C LEU A 18 2.84 -9.15 -28.58
N LEU A 19 2.79 -9.65 -29.81
CA LEU A 19 1.56 -9.67 -30.62
C LEU A 19 0.55 -10.74 -30.16
N CYS A 20 1.02 -11.88 -29.66
CA CYS A 20 0.16 -12.92 -29.08
C CYS A 20 -0.50 -12.48 -27.76
N HIS A 21 0.20 -11.71 -26.91
CA HIS A 21 -0.40 -11.14 -25.68
C HIS A 21 -1.43 -10.02 -25.95
N LEU A 22 -1.46 -9.45 -27.16
CA LEU A 22 -2.42 -8.42 -27.56
C LEU A 22 -3.70 -8.97 -28.23
N GLY A 23 -3.87 -10.29 -28.30
CA GLY A 23 -5.16 -10.93 -28.64
C GLY A 23 -5.62 -10.86 -30.11
N PHE A 24 -4.78 -10.37 -31.03
CA PHE A 24 -5.13 -10.29 -32.45
C PHE A 24 -4.93 -11.64 -33.18
N SER A 25 -5.99 -12.45 -33.23
CA SER A 25 -6.07 -13.56 -34.19
C SER A 25 -6.72 -13.11 -35.51
N SER A 26 -6.06 -13.38 -36.64
CA SER A 26 -6.52 -12.97 -37.97
C SER A 26 -7.53 -13.97 -38.55
N PRO A 27 -8.67 -13.51 -39.12
CA PRO A 27 -9.65 -14.40 -39.72
C PRO A 27 -9.32 -14.78 -41.18
N LYS A 28 -9.34 -16.10 -41.43
CA LYS A 28 -9.49 -16.80 -42.73
C LYS A 28 -8.30 -16.79 -43.72
N LYS A 29 -7.71 -17.98 -43.89
CA LYS A 29 -7.47 -18.61 -45.21
C LYS A 29 -7.43 -20.14 -45.10
N ALA A 30 -8.60 -20.77 -44.92
CA ALA A 30 -8.73 -22.21 -45.06
C ALA A 30 -8.82 -22.56 -46.56
N ARG A 31 -7.88 -23.37 -47.06
CA ARG A 31 -7.94 -23.99 -48.39
C ARG A 31 -7.96 -25.51 -48.21
N ALA A 32 -8.85 -26.20 -48.92
CA ALA A 32 -9.22 -27.58 -48.63
C ALA A 32 -8.25 -28.64 -49.16
N GLN A 33 -8.13 -29.75 -48.43
CA GLN A 33 -7.85 -31.14 -48.86
C GLN A 33 -8.06 -32.04 -47.63
N SER A 34 -9.23 -32.66 -47.43
CA SER A 34 -9.63 -33.99 -47.93
C SER A 34 -8.88 -35.18 -47.30
N LEU A 35 -9.56 -35.98 -46.44
CA LEU A 35 -9.81 -37.43 -46.64
C LEU A 35 -10.43 -38.13 -45.39
N GLN A 36 -11.53 -38.84 -45.63
CA GLN A 36 -11.95 -40.14 -45.06
C GLN A 36 -12.02 -40.39 -43.53
N THR A 37 -13.26 -40.27 -43.00
CA THR A 37 -14.06 -41.33 -42.35
C THR A 37 -13.38 -42.56 -41.70
N THR A 38 -13.77 -42.94 -40.46
CA THR A 38 -14.77 -44.02 -40.18
C THR A 38 -15.00 -44.35 -38.67
N LYS A 39 -16.29 -44.61 -38.30
CA LYS A 39 -16.82 -45.64 -37.32
C LYS A 39 -16.34 -45.61 -35.83
N ARG A 40 -17.05 -46.12 -34.79
CA ARG A 40 -18.42 -46.65 -34.49
C ARG A 40 -18.56 -46.69 -32.93
N HIS A 41 -19.62 -46.12 -32.30
CA HIS A 41 -20.80 -46.79 -31.67
C HIS A 41 -20.63 -47.37 -30.22
N PRO A 42 -21.72 -47.68 -29.44
CA PRO A 42 -21.88 -47.15 -28.06
C PRO A 42 -22.40 -48.20 -27.00
N SER A 43 -23.09 -47.73 -25.93
CA SER A 43 -23.91 -48.43 -24.87
C SER A 43 -23.29 -48.41 -23.44
N SER A 44 -23.99 -48.47 -22.29
CA SER A 44 -25.44 -48.50 -21.91
C SER A 44 -25.72 -48.36 -20.37
N HIS A 45 -26.92 -47.86 -20.02
CA HIS A 45 -27.85 -48.23 -18.91
C HIS A 45 -27.59 -48.06 -17.37
N CYS A 46 -28.58 -47.39 -16.73
CA CYS A 46 -29.34 -47.77 -15.48
C CYS A 46 -28.67 -47.67 -14.07
N LEU A 47 -29.39 -47.56 -12.93
CA LEU A 47 -30.82 -47.77 -12.58
C LEU A 47 -31.31 -46.81 -11.43
N ARG A 48 -32.41 -47.14 -10.70
CA ARG A 48 -33.36 -46.21 -10.01
C ARG A 48 -33.91 -46.83 -8.69
N LYS A 49 -34.65 -46.05 -7.84
CA LYS A 49 -35.67 -46.42 -6.77
C LYS A 49 -35.25 -46.31 -5.27
N HIS A 50 -36.11 -46.04 -4.25
CA HIS A 50 -37.42 -45.32 -4.11
C HIS A 50 -38.01 -45.32 -2.64
N VAL A 51 -38.79 -44.28 -2.26
CA VAL A 51 -39.93 -44.14 -1.26
C VAL A 51 -39.86 -44.59 0.24
N LEU A 52 -40.22 -43.70 1.21
CA LEU A 52 -41.52 -43.65 1.95
C LEU A 52 -41.58 -42.56 3.07
N ALA A 53 -42.79 -42.13 3.43
CA ALA A 53 -43.19 -41.04 4.36
C ALA A 53 -44.28 -41.58 5.35
N PRO A 54 -45.14 -40.81 6.09
CA PRO A 54 -45.32 -39.34 6.22
C PRO A 54 -45.56 -38.81 7.66
N ASN A 55 -45.51 -37.49 7.93
CA ASN A 55 -46.60 -36.49 8.14
C ASN A 55 -45.98 -35.37 9.06
N ASP A 56 -46.51 -34.14 9.28
CA ASP A 56 -47.76 -33.49 8.86
C ASP A 56 -47.66 -31.94 8.75
N THR A 57 -48.81 -31.27 8.51
CA THR A 57 -49.23 -29.85 8.65
C THR A 57 -48.32 -28.80 9.35
N HIS A 58 -48.25 -27.52 8.96
CA HIS A 58 -49.14 -26.67 8.11
C HIS A 58 -48.34 -25.69 7.18
N ALA A 59 -48.96 -25.27 6.07
CA ALA A 59 -48.40 -24.37 5.04
C ALA A 59 -48.35 -22.87 5.45
N VAL A 60 -47.75 -21.94 4.67
CA VAL A 60 -48.36 -21.30 3.49
C VAL A 60 -47.36 -21.01 2.34
N HIS A 61 -47.75 -21.48 1.15
CA HIS A 61 -47.41 -21.07 -0.24
C HIS A 61 -46.13 -20.28 -0.60
N CYS A 62 -45.30 -20.94 -1.42
CA CYS A 62 -44.67 -20.36 -2.61
C CYS A 62 -45.03 -21.22 -3.84
N ALA A 63 -45.47 -20.58 -4.93
CA ALA A 63 -45.59 -21.15 -6.27
C ALA A 63 -45.59 -19.99 -7.30
N GLY A 64 -45.11 -20.15 -8.54
CA GLY A 64 -44.83 -21.42 -9.22
C GLY A 64 -43.63 -21.41 -10.17
N SER A 65 -43.31 -22.62 -10.60
CA SER A 65 -42.25 -23.02 -11.52
C SER A 65 -42.53 -22.71 -13.00
N GLY A 66 -41.47 -22.55 -13.80
CA GLY A 66 -41.51 -22.67 -15.26
C GLY A 66 -40.21 -23.27 -15.79
N SER A 67 -40.25 -24.49 -16.32
CA SER A 67 -39.08 -25.23 -16.83
C SER A 67 -38.73 -24.86 -18.27
N LEU A 68 -37.45 -24.98 -18.64
CA LEU A 68 -36.99 -24.84 -20.02
C LEU A 68 -37.61 -25.91 -20.94
N SER A 69 -38.11 -25.48 -22.10
CA SER A 69 -38.16 -26.29 -23.33
C SER A 69 -38.18 -25.39 -24.57
N ASP A 70 -37.18 -25.58 -25.44
CA ASP A 70 -37.08 -25.17 -26.85
C ASP A 70 -37.76 -23.87 -27.34
N ALA A 71 -36.95 -22.83 -27.52
CA ALA A 71 -37.11 -21.89 -28.62
C ALA A 71 -35.73 -21.35 -29.08
N ARG A 72 -35.35 -21.66 -30.33
CA ARG A 72 -34.38 -20.82 -31.06
C ARG A 72 -35.14 -19.66 -31.67
N SER A 73 -34.87 -18.45 -31.23
CA SER A 73 -35.26 -17.22 -31.93
C SER A 73 -34.26 -16.12 -31.64
N ASP A 74 -33.76 -15.47 -32.69
CA ASP A 74 -32.94 -14.27 -32.60
C ASP A 74 -33.76 -13.11 -31.99
N GLU A 75 -33.55 -12.79 -30.72
CA GLU A 75 -34.03 -11.52 -30.16
C GLU A 75 -33.05 -10.40 -30.47
N GLN A 76 -33.31 -9.69 -31.58
CA GLN A 76 -32.76 -8.37 -31.80
C GLN A 76 -33.20 -7.43 -30.69
N ILE A 77 -32.24 -6.76 -30.03
CA ILE A 77 -32.53 -5.67 -29.10
C ILE A 77 -33.37 -4.62 -29.84
N PRO A 78 -34.57 -4.23 -29.33
CA PRO A 78 -35.40 -3.24 -30.01
C PRO A 78 -34.66 -1.90 -30.18
N TRP A 79 -34.69 -1.36 -31.40
CA TRP A 79 -34.06 -0.07 -31.74
C TRP A 79 -34.54 1.10 -30.86
N THR A 80 -35.72 0.98 -30.25
CA THR A 80 -36.27 1.92 -29.26
C THR A 80 -35.45 1.99 -27.96
N ASN A 81 -34.87 0.88 -27.49
CA ASN A 81 -34.02 0.88 -26.30
C ASN A 81 -32.65 1.53 -26.59
N LEU A 82 -32.09 1.31 -27.79
CA LEU A 82 -30.88 2.00 -28.24
C LEU A 82 -31.09 3.52 -28.34
N PHE A 83 -32.26 3.96 -28.82
CA PHE A 83 -32.62 5.38 -28.86
C PHE A 83 -32.74 6.00 -27.47
N HIS A 84 -33.38 5.34 -26.51
CA HIS A 84 -33.44 5.82 -25.13
C HIS A 84 -32.06 5.87 -24.45
N ILE A 85 -31.19 4.90 -24.70
CA ILE A 85 -29.80 4.92 -24.22
C ILE A 85 -29.04 6.10 -24.84
N GLN A 86 -29.13 6.31 -26.17
CA GLN A 86 -28.50 7.47 -26.82
C GLN A 86 -29.03 8.81 -26.31
N GLN A 87 -30.35 8.96 -26.13
CA GLN A 87 -30.93 10.20 -25.58
C GLN A 87 -30.47 10.47 -24.15
N ASN A 88 -30.44 9.43 -23.30
CA ASN A 88 -29.95 9.55 -21.93
C ASN A 88 -28.46 9.91 -21.91
N VAL A 89 -27.63 9.31 -22.78
CA VAL A 89 -26.20 9.67 -22.92
C VAL A 89 -26.03 11.12 -23.40
N HIS A 90 -26.78 11.57 -24.41
CA HIS A 90 -26.70 12.97 -24.88
C HIS A 90 -27.16 13.99 -23.83
N LEU A 91 -28.25 13.73 -23.12
CA LEU A 91 -28.72 14.59 -22.02
C LEU A 91 -27.74 14.60 -20.83
N SER A 92 -27.08 13.47 -20.58
CA SER A 92 -26.05 13.33 -19.55
C SER A 92 -24.76 14.07 -19.93
N MET A 93 -24.30 13.94 -21.17
CA MET A 93 -23.18 14.71 -21.71
C MET A 93 -23.45 16.22 -21.69
N ALA A 94 -24.68 16.67 -22.02
CA ALA A 94 -25.06 18.08 -21.93
C ALA A 94 -25.04 18.61 -20.49
N ARG A 95 -25.46 17.80 -19.50
CA ARG A 95 -25.35 18.15 -18.07
C ARG A 95 -23.90 18.20 -17.60
N ALA A 96 -23.08 17.22 -17.99
CA ALA A 96 -21.65 17.19 -17.68
C ALA A 96 -20.91 18.39 -18.29
N HIS A 97 -21.16 18.72 -19.57
CA HIS A 97 -20.63 19.93 -20.21
C HIS A 97 -21.01 21.20 -19.43
N ARG A 98 -22.28 21.31 -18.99
CA ARG A 98 -22.75 22.48 -18.24
C ARG A 98 -22.14 22.59 -16.83
N GLN A 99 -21.87 21.45 -16.17
CA GLN A 99 -21.13 21.44 -14.89
C GLN A 99 -19.64 21.77 -15.09
N VAL A 100 -18.98 21.21 -16.09
CA VAL A 100 -17.59 21.54 -16.44
C VAL A 100 -17.45 23.03 -16.80
N TYR A 101 -18.39 23.59 -17.57
CA TYR A 101 -18.44 25.02 -17.89
C TYR A 101 -18.54 25.89 -16.62
N ASN A 102 -19.44 25.55 -15.69
CA ASN A 102 -19.58 26.27 -14.42
C ASN A 102 -18.33 26.15 -13.53
N ILE A 103 -17.65 25.00 -13.52
CA ILE A 103 -16.40 24.80 -12.77
C ILE A 103 -15.26 25.63 -13.39
N ILE A 104 -15.13 25.67 -14.72
CA ILE A 104 -14.14 26.50 -15.42
C ILE A 104 -14.38 27.99 -15.14
N LEU A 105 -15.65 28.44 -15.06
CA LEU A 105 -16.02 29.80 -14.66
C LEU A 105 -15.58 30.13 -13.22
N LEU A 106 -15.83 29.23 -12.26
CA LEU A 106 -15.40 29.40 -10.87
C LEU A 106 -13.87 29.41 -10.71
N GLU A 107 -13.14 28.61 -11.49
CA GLU A 107 -11.66 28.61 -11.48
C GLU A 107 -11.07 29.83 -12.21
N TYR A 108 -11.78 30.39 -13.21
CA TYR A 108 -11.41 31.62 -13.91
C TYR A 108 -11.47 32.84 -12.99
N GLU A 109 -12.57 33.01 -12.24
CA GLU A 109 -12.73 34.04 -11.21
C GLU A 109 -11.63 33.97 -10.12
N ARG A 110 -11.00 32.80 -9.95
CA ARG A 110 -10.01 32.52 -8.91
C ARG A 110 -8.54 32.68 -9.34
N SER A 111 -8.26 32.67 -10.65
CA SER A 111 -6.88 32.51 -11.17
C SER A 111 -6.42 33.58 -12.17
N ASN A 112 -7.30 34.49 -12.58
CA ASN A 112 -6.98 35.75 -13.27
C ASN A 112 -5.87 35.67 -14.36
N THR A 113 -5.96 34.69 -15.25
CA THR A 113 -4.95 34.38 -16.28
C THR A 113 -5.55 34.06 -17.66
N ASP A 114 -4.96 34.61 -18.72
CA ASP A 114 -5.48 34.64 -20.11
C ASP A 114 -5.62 33.26 -20.82
N ILE A 115 -5.21 32.17 -20.18
CA ILE A 115 -5.35 30.82 -20.76
C ILE A 115 -6.81 30.36 -20.71
N TYR A 116 -7.57 30.78 -19.69
CA TYR A 116 -8.94 30.34 -19.47
C TYR A 116 -9.97 31.03 -20.39
N THR A 117 -9.76 32.29 -20.77
CA THR A 117 -10.60 33.02 -21.74
C THR A 117 -10.60 32.34 -23.12
N SER A 118 -9.46 31.79 -23.53
CA SER A 118 -9.33 31.01 -24.77
C SER A 118 -10.13 29.70 -24.72
N LEU A 119 -10.14 29.01 -23.57
CA LEU A 119 -10.91 27.78 -23.36
C LEU A 119 -12.43 28.04 -23.24
N LEU A 120 -12.83 29.10 -22.54
CA LEU A 120 -14.23 29.51 -22.42
C LEU A 120 -14.83 29.90 -23.78
N SER A 121 -14.12 30.69 -24.59
CA SER A 121 -14.60 31.08 -25.93
C SER A 121 -14.76 29.90 -26.90
N LEU A 122 -13.90 28.87 -26.81
CA LEU A 122 -14.06 27.61 -27.55
C LEU A 122 -15.27 26.78 -27.09
N LEU A 123 -15.62 26.82 -25.80
CA LEU A 123 -16.77 26.11 -25.24
C LEU A 123 -18.10 26.81 -25.57
N ASP A 124 -18.17 28.14 -25.46
CA ASP A 124 -19.37 28.92 -25.81
C ASP A 124 -19.72 28.83 -27.30
N PHE A 125 -18.70 28.83 -28.18
CA PHE A 125 -18.90 28.64 -29.62
C PHE A 125 -19.49 27.26 -29.96
N SER A 126 -19.19 26.24 -29.14
CA SER A 126 -19.71 24.88 -29.29
C SER A 126 -21.14 24.70 -28.75
N LEU A 127 -21.53 25.49 -27.74
CA LEU A 127 -22.86 25.43 -27.11
C LEU A 127 -23.95 26.19 -27.89
N THR A 128 -23.59 27.22 -28.65
CA THR A 128 -24.56 28.11 -29.31
C THR A 128 -25.01 27.67 -30.72
N ASN A 129 -24.31 26.71 -31.35
CA ASN A 129 -24.42 26.43 -32.79
C ASN A 129 -24.91 25.00 -33.16
N MET A 130 -25.61 24.26 -32.29
CA MET A 130 -26.12 22.91 -32.65
C MET A 130 -27.52 22.93 -33.28
N PRO A 131 -27.70 22.52 -34.57
CA PRO A 131 -29.00 22.26 -35.15
C PRO A 131 -29.44 20.81 -34.89
N ILE A 132 -30.67 20.61 -34.42
CA ILE A 132 -31.24 19.28 -34.19
C ILE A 132 -31.75 18.71 -35.53
N GLN A 133 -30.89 18.06 -36.33
CA GLN A 133 -31.37 17.24 -37.46
C GLN A 133 -30.40 16.17 -37.99
N SER A 134 -30.99 14.99 -38.28
CA SER A 134 -30.46 13.83 -39.01
C SER A 134 -29.49 12.86 -38.30
N THR A 135 -29.88 11.59 -38.28
CA THR A 135 -29.20 10.46 -37.62
C THR A 135 -27.89 10.02 -38.28
N LEU A 136 -27.55 10.52 -39.47
CA LEU A 136 -26.27 10.27 -40.16
C LEU A 136 -25.16 11.25 -39.74
N ALA A 137 -25.50 12.39 -39.12
CA ALA A 137 -24.48 13.31 -38.57
C ALA A 137 -23.84 12.77 -37.29
N SER A 138 -24.51 11.84 -36.59
CA SER A 138 -24.10 11.29 -35.29
C SER A 138 -22.72 10.61 -35.31
N THR A 139 -22.40 9.84 -36.36
CA THR A 139 -21.11 9.15 -36.48
C THR A 139 -19.97 10.12 -36.72
N ASN A 140 -20.14 11.11 -37.60
CA ASN A 140 -19.13 12.15 -37.83
C ASN A 140 -18.92 13.03 -36.59
N LEU A 141 -19.99 13.35 -35.84
CA LEU A 141 -19.90 14.12 -34.60
C LEU A 141 -19.18 13.33 -33.49
N VAL A 142 -19.43 12.03 -33.38
CA VAL A 142 -18.71 11.14 -32.44
C VAL A 142 -17.24 10.99 -32.84
N VAL A 143 -16.94 10.79 -34.13
CA VAL A 143 -15.55 10.68 -34.63
C VAL A 143 -14.78 12.00 -34.46
N SER A 144 -15.40 13.15 -34.73
CA SER A 144 -14.75 14.45 -34.48
C SER A 144 -14.56 14.71 -32.99
N SER A 145 -15.52 14.33 -32.14
CA SER A 145 -15.39 14.44 -30.68
C SER A 145 -14.25 13.56 -30.15
N LEU A 146 -14.18 12.30 -30.58
CA LEU A 146 -13.08 11.38 -30.24
C LEU A 146 -11.72 11.90 -30.75
N GLY A 147 -11.67 12.47 -31.95
CA GLY A 147 -10.48 13.13 -32.49
C GLY A 147 -10.03 14.33 -31.68
N THR A 148 -10.96 15.20 -31.26
CA THR A 148 -10.67 16.35 -30.41
C THR A 148 -10.19 15.93 -29.01
N VAL A 149 -10.80 14.90 -28.41
CA VAL A 149 -10.36 14.32 -27.13
C VAL A 149 -8.95 13.73 -27.26
N ALA A 150 -8.69 12.94 -28.31
CA ALA A 150 -7.37 12.36 -28.57
C ALA A 150 -6.29 13.43 -28.82
N LEU A 151 -6.61 14.49 -29.56
CA LEU A 151 -5.68 15.61 -29.79
C LEU A 151 -5.40 16.38 -28.49
N SER A 152 -6.44 16.69 -27.71
CA SER A 152 -6.32 17.38 -26.41
C SER A 152 -5.47 16.58 -25.43
N PHE A 153 -5.62 15.26 -25.44
CA PHE A 153 -4.85 14.29 -24.68
C PHE A 153 -3.37 14.23 -25.11
N VAL A 154 -3.08 14.22 -26.42
CA VAL A 154 -1.70 14.29 -26.92
C VAL A 154 -1.06 15.62 -26.53
N LEU A 155 -1.76 16.75 -26.71
CA LEU A 155 -1.29 18.07 -26.32
C LEU A 155 -1.04 18.17 -24.80
N TYR A 156 -1.94 17.64 -23.97
CA TYR A 156 -1.73 17.54 -22.51
C TYR A 156 -0.50 16.71 -22.18
N THR A 157 -0.31 15.54 -22.82
CA THR A 157 0.84 14.67 -22.61
C THR A 157 2.16 15.39 -22.93
N VAL A 158 2.21 16.05 -24.10
CA VAL A 158 3.37 16.83 -24.55
C VAL A 158 3.62 18.02 -23.63
N ALA A 159 2.60 18.80 -23.27
CA ALA A 159 2.73 19.92 -22.35
C ALA A 159 3.23 19.49 -20.97
N ARG A 160 2.74 18.36 -20.44
CA ARG A 160 3.20 17.80 -19.16
C ARG A 160 4.63 17.28 -19.24
N ALA A 161 5.02 16.63 -20.34
CA ALA A 161 6.40 16.19 -20.59
C ALA A 161 7.37 17.37 -20.72
N LEU A 162 6.97 18.43 -21.45
CA LEU A 162 7.74 19.67 -21.55
C LEU A 162 7.87 20.37 -20.20
N ARG A 163 6.80 20.41 -19.39
CA ARG A 163 6.83 20.98 -18.03
C ARG A 163 7.74 20.19 -17.10
N ALA A 164 7.69 18.85 -17.14
CA ALA A 164 8.58 17.98 -16.36
C ALA A 164 10.04 18.14 -16.80
N GLY A 165 10.30 18.21 -18.12
CA GLY A 165 11.62 18.48 -18.68
C GLY A 165 12.17 19.86 -18.29
N TYR A 166 11.32 20.89 -18.31
CA TYR A 166 11.68 22.23 -17.85
C TYR A 166 12.00 22.25 -16.35
N ALA A 167 11.16 21.64 -15.51
CA ALA A 167 11.40 21.55 -14.07
C ALA A 167 12.71 20.81 -13.75
N ALA A 168 12.97 19.66 -14.41
CA ALA A 168 14.23 18.93 -14.27
C ALA A 168 15.46 19.69 -14.82
N TRP A 169 15.25 20.66 -15.72
CA TRP A 169 16.30 21.52 -16.26
C TRP A 169 16.56 22.76 -15.40
N SER A 170 15.53 23.35 -14.78
CA SER A 170 15.62 24.54 -13.91
C SER A 170 15.94 24.21 -12.44
N SER A 171 15.72 22.97 -12.01
CA SER A 171 16.04 22.48 -10.67
C SER A 171 17.53 22.58 -10.33
N PRO A 172 17.91 23.15 -9.16
CA PRO A 172 19.28 23.14 -8.65
C PRO A 172 19.86 21.73 -8.48
N LEU A 173 19.01 20.70 -8.34
CA LEU A 173 19.47 19.31 -8.29
C LEU A 173 20.29 18.93 -9.53
N ARG A 174 20.07 19.59 -10.69
CA ARG A 174 20.88 19.38 -11.90
C ARG A 174 22.39 19.56 -11.67
N ASP A 175 22.78 20.38 -10.69
CA ASP A 175 24.17 20.70 -10.38
C ASP A 175 24.81 19.75 -9.37
N LEU A 176 24.06 18.83 -8.74
CA LEU A 176 24.66 17.75 -7.94
C LEU A 176 25.41 16.73 -8.80
N HIS A 177 26.40 16.06 -8.22
CA HIS A 177 26.95 14.81 -8.75
C HIS A 177 25.88 13.70 -8.74
N GLY A 178 26.13 12.60 -9.45
CA GLY A 178 25.18 11.48 -9.49
C GLY A 178 25.50 10.43 -10.56
N PRO A 179 24.99 9.20 -10.39
CA PRO A 179 25.16 8.12 -11.35
C PRO A 179 24.54 8.44 -12.73
N PRO A 180 25.07 7.87 -13.82
CA PRO A 180 24.43 7.92 -15.11
C PRO A 180 23.05 7.22 -15.08
N SER A 181 22.24 7.46 -16.11
CA SER A 181 21.01 6.70 -16.32
C SER A 181 21.33 5.42 -17.11
N VAL A 182 20.88 4.28 -16.60
CA VAL A 182 20.96 2.96 -17.25
C VAL A 182 19.89 2.85 -18.34
N SER A 183 18.67 3.31 -18.06
CA SER A 183 17.61 3.43 -19.06
C SER A 183 16.74 4.66 -18.81
N TRP A 184 16.14 5.21 -19.88
CA TRP A 184 15.23 6.36 -19.76
C TRP A 184 14.01 6.06 -18.87
N LEU A 185 13.57 4.79 -18.81
CA LEU A 185 12.39 4.38 -18.05
C LEU A 185 12.71 4.16 -16.57
N THR A 186 13.76 3.41 -16.25
CA THR A 186 14.16 3.04 -14.88
C THR A 186 15.13 4.04 -14.23
N GLY A 187 15.64 5.01 -14.98
CA GLY A 187 16.56 6.01 -14.47
C GLY A 187 17.97 5.46 -14.27
N SER A 188 18.52 5.61 -13.06
CA SER A 188 19.87 5.18 -12.65
C SER A 188 19.88 3.81 -11.96
N VAL A 189 18.72 3.28 -11.57
CA VAL A 189 18.61 1.95 -10.98
C VAL A 189 18.25 0.93 -12.07
N ASP A 190 18.86 -0.24 -12.02
CA ASP A 190 18.50 -1.39 -12.85
C ASP A 190 17.48 -2.25 -12.09
N GLY A 191 16.20 -1.94 -12.28
CA GLY A 191 15.10 -2.56 -11.55
C GLY A 191 13.83 -1.72 -11.57
N ALA A 192 12.72 -2.31 -11.12
CA ALA A 192 11.43 -1.61 -10.97
C ALA A 192 11.33 -0.80 -9.67
N PHE A 193 12.13 -1.15 -8.65
CA PHE A 193 12.10 -0.53 -7.33
C PHE A 193 13.49 -0.09 -6.91
N GLU A 194 13.59 1.18 -6.53
CA GLU A 194 14.81 1.79 -6.00
C GLU A 194 15.14 1.25 -4.59
N LEU A 195 14.16 0.64 -3.92
CA LEU A 195 14.13 0.31 -2.49
C LEU A 195 14.88 -0.97 -2.06
N ASP A 196 15.39 -1.77 -3.00
CA ASP A 196 15.96 -3.11 -2.74
C ASP A 196 17.46 -3.25 -3.06
N VAL A 197 18.16 -2.15 -3.41
CA VAL A 197 19.57 -2.15 -3.87
C VAL A 197 20.53 -1.38 -2.94
N PRO A 198 20.73 -1.83 -1.68
CA PRO A 198 21.51 -1.12 -0.66
C PRO A 198 22.99 -0.97 -1.03
N GLU A 199 23.60 -1.97 -1.68
CA GLU A 199 25.01 -1.93 -2.08
C GLU A 199 25.27 -0.91 -3.18
N THR A 200 24.31 -0.73 -4.09
CA THR A 200 24.33 0.30 -5.13
C THR A 200 24.29 1.70 -4.52
N PHE A 201 23.42 1.95 -3.55
CA PHE A 201 23.41 3.23 -2.84
C PHE A 201 24.69 3.46 -2.04
N ALA A 202 25.21 2.44 -1.36
CA ALA A 202 26.47 2.54 -0.63
C ALA A 202 27.67 2.78 -1.56
N SER A 203 27.68 2.26 -2.79
CA SER A 203 28.72 2.57 -3.77
C SER A 203 28.60 4.01 -4.28
N TRP A 204 27.39 4.49 -4.55
CA TRP A 204 27.14 5.88 -4.97
C TRP A 204 27.51 6.91 -3.89
N VAL A 205 27.29 6.61 -2.61
CA VAL A 205 27.76 7.47 -1.50
C VAL A 205 29.29 7.56 -1.49
N ARG A 206 30.01 6.46 -1.76
CA ARG A 206 31.48 6.46 -1.86
C ARG A 206 32.01 7.19 -3.09
N GLU A 207 31.28 7.15 -4.21
CA GLU A 207 31.69 7.76 -5.48
C GLU A 207 31.33 9.25 -5.60
N TYR A 208 30.11 9.63 -5.19
CA TYR A 208 29.56 10.98 -5.35
C TYR A 208 29.46 11.78 -4.05
N GLY A 209 29.79 11.17 -2.91
CA GLY A 209 29.76 11.80 -1.59
C GLY A 209 28.40 11.74 -0.89
N PRO A 210 28.24 12.45 0.24
CA PRO A 210 27.10 12.29 1.14
C PRO A 210 25.80 12.93 0.63
N THR A 211 25.84 13.67 -0.47
CA THR A 211 24.68 14.36 -1.07
C THR A 211 24.83 14.37 -2.58
N PHE A 212 23.94 13.69 -3.27
CA PHE A 212 23.97 13.51 -4.73
C PHE A 212 22.55 13.44 -5.29
N LYS A 213 22.41 13.58 -6.60
CA LYS A 213 21.16 13.25 -7.30
C LYS A 213 21.28 11.88 -7.92
N TYR A 214 20.18 11.17 -8.11
CA TYR A 214 20.12 10.09 -9.08
C TYR A 214 18.92 10.27 -10.00
N LYS A 215 18.83 9.44 -11.03
CA LYS A 215 17.68 9.42 -11.94
C LYS A 215 16.67 8.41 -11.45
N SER A 216 15.47 8.85 -11.15
CA SER A 216 14.34 7.96 -10.83
C SER A 216 13.57 7.58 -12.10
N PHE A 217 12.45 6.87 -11.93
CA PHE A 217 11.51 6.58 -13.01
C PHE A 217 11.23 7.80 -13.91
N GLY A 218 11.23 7.58 -15.23
CA GLY A 218 11.05 8.64 -16.24
C GLY A 218 12.22 9.62 -16.33
N ASN A 219 13.40 9.25 -15.83
CA ASN A 219 14.64 10.04 -15.85
C ASN A 219 14.54 11.41 -15.12
N MET A 220 13.63 11.52 -14.14
CA MET A 220 13.51 12.70 -13.27
C MET A 220 14.70 12.77 -12.31
N ASN A 221 15.10 13.97 -11.88
CA ASN A 221 16.10 14.11 -10.82
C ASN A 221 15.44 13.81 -9.47
N LYS A 222 16.08 12.98 -8.64
CA LYS A 222 15.72 12.80 -7.23
C LYS A 222 16.95 13.06 -6.36
N LEU A 223 16.79 13.86 -5.31
CA LEU A 223 17.82 14.09 -4.30
C LEU A 223 17.97 12.84 -3.43
N MET A 224 19.21 12.45 -3.16
CA MET A 224 19.55 11.56 -2.05
C MET A 224 20.61 12.23 -1.18
N THR A 225 20.39 12.19 0.13
CA THR A 225 21.37 12.68 1.09
C THR A 225 21.43 11.75 2.29
N ILE A 226 22.64 11.61 2.83
CA ILE A 226 22.92 10.91 4.09
C ILE A 226 23.33 11.90 5.20
N ASP A 227 23.29 13.20 4.91
CA ASP A 227 23.58 14.24 5.89
C ASP A 227 22.46 14.30 6.94
N VAL A 228 22.80 13.89 8.16
CA VAL A 228 21.87 13.70 9.27
C VAL A 228 21.11 15.00 9.61
N LYS A 229 21.74 16.16 9.44
CA LYS A 229 21.12 17.47 9.70
C LYS A 229 20.14 17.86 8.59
N ALA A 230 20.48 17.59 7.33
CA ALA A 230 19.56 17.77 6.21
C ALA A 230 18.32 16.87 6.35
N ILE A 231 18.51 15.58 6.67
CA ILE A 231 17.43 14.62 6.90
C ILE A 231 16.54 15.07 8.07
N ASN A 232 17.14 15.48 9.20
CA ASN A 232 16.38 15.94 10.35
C ASN A 232 15.56 17.21 10.03
N HIS A 233 16.11 18.13 9.24
CA HIS A 233 15.38 19.31 8.78
C HIS A 233 14.19 18.94 7.87
N ILE A 234 14.40 18.08 6.86
CA ILE A 234 13.33 17.61 5.96
C ILE A 234 12.20 16.92 6.73
N LEU A 235 12.53 16.14 7.76
CA LEU A 235 11.54 15.43 8.57
C LEU A 235 10.84 16.33 9.59
N SER A 236 11.51 17.33 10.15
CA SER A 236 10.87 18.26 11.09
C SER A 236 9.93 19.27 10.40
N HIS A 237 10.23 19.68 9.16
CA HIS A 237 9.43 20.61 8.37
C HIS A 237 8.38 19.88 7.50
N GLY A 238 7.65 18.93 8.10
CA GLY A 238 6.68 18.07 7.40
C GLY A 238 5.49 18.76 6.74
N MET A 239 5.38 20.09 6.81
CA MET A 239 4.39 20.89 6.05
C MET A 239 4.96 21.45 4.74
N GLU A 240 6.29 21.55 4.63
CA GLU A 240 7.03 21.94 3.43
C GLU A 240 7.37 20.72 2.56
N PHE A 241 7.50 19.55 3.21
CA PHE A 241 7.90 18.27 2.62
C PHE A 241 6.83 17.19 2.85
N TYR A 242 6.09 16.83 1.81
CA TYR A 242 5.06 15.77 1.85
C TYR A 242 5.42 14.56 0.99
N LYS A 243 4.73 13.44 1.18
CA LYS A 243 4.76 12.26 0.28
C LYS A 243 4.56 12.65 -1.19
N THR A 244 5.20 11.89 -2.07
CA THR A 244 5.05 12.04 -3.52
C THR A 244 3.61 11.70 -3.96
N PRO A 245 3.06 12.37 -5.00
CA PRO A 245 1.71 12.07 -5.52
C PRO A 245 1.50 10.61 -5.91
N GLU A 246 2.59 9.94 -6.32
CA GLU A 246 2.69 8.52 -6.62
C GLU A 246 2.35 7.66 -5.39
N VAL A 247 3.04 7.92 -4.27
CA VAL A 247 2.81 7.23 -2.98
C VAL A 247 1.41 7.55 -2.43
N HIS A 248 0.94 8.79 -2.54
CA HIS A 248 -0.43 9.16 -2.16
C HIS A 248 -1.47 8.38 -2.99
N PHE A 249 -1.27 8.22 -4.31
CA PHE A 249 -2.18 7.44 -5.15
C PHE A 249 -2.20 5.96 -4.76
N ILE A 250 -1.02 5.36 -4.52
CA ILE A 250 -0.90 3.96 -4.05
C ILE A 250 -1.66 3.78 -2.73
N LEU A 251 -1.41 4.63 -1.73
CA LEU A 251 -2.01 4.51 -0.40
C LEU A 251 -3.52 4.75 -0.44
N HIS A 252 -4.01 5.73 -1.20
CA HIS A 252 -5.45 5.94 -1.38
C HIS A 252 -6.13 4.75 -2.08
N GLN A 253 -5.50 4.15 -3.10
CA GLN A 253 -6.02 2.95 -3.78
C GLN A 253 -6.09 1.71 -2.87
N LEU A 254 -5.22 1.64 -1.86
CA LEU A 254 -5.11 0.52 -0.92
C LEU A 254 -5.92 0.69 0.38
N LEU A 255 -6.05 1.92 0.89
CA LEU A 255 -6.54 2.19 2.25
C LEU A 255 -7.74 3.13 2.30
N GLY A 256 -8.10 3.78 1.18
CA GLY A 256 -9.09 4.86 1.16
C GLY A 256 -8.55 6.16 1.77
N ASP A 257 -9.44 6.96 2.37
CA ASP A 257 -9.19 8.30 2.92
C ASP A 257 -8.75 8.27 4.40
N GLY A 258 -7.80 7.39 4.72
CA GLY A 258 -7.24 7.24 6.07
C GLY A 258 -5.96 8.05 6.33
N LEU A 259 -5.48 8.05 7.58
CA LEU A 259 -4.30 8.81 8.03
C LEU A 259 -3.05 8.67 7.12
N LEU A 260 -2.82 7.50 6.52
CA LEU A 260 -1.65 7.31 5.66
C LEU A 260 -1.78 7.97 4.27
N SER A 261 -2.99 8.22 3.78
CA SER A 261 -3.24 8.75 2.44
C SER A 261 -3.56 10.24 2.41
N VAL A 262 -4.18 10.82 3.44
CA VAL A 262 -4.71 12.20 3.43
C VAL A 262 -3.66 13.32 3.60
N GLU A 263 -2.48 13.16 3.02
CA GLU A 263 -1.34 14.05 3.23
C GLU A 263 -1.15 15.03 2.08
N GLY A 264 -1.12 16.34 2.38
CA GLY A 264 -0.36 17.31 1.58
C GLY A 264 -0.70 17.39 0.08
N SER A 265 -1.98 17.26 -0.27
CA SER A 265 -2.44 17.28 -1.66
C SER A 265 -1.82 18.45 -2.43
N PRO A 266 -1.01 18.20 -3.48
CA PRO A 266 -0.55 19.28 -4.34
C PRO A 266 -1.79 19.95 -4.91
N SER A 267 -1.77 21.28 -5.04
CA SER A 267 -2.86 22.00 -5.70
C SER A 267 -3.03 21.46 -7.12
N PHE A 268 -3.97 20.52 -7.28
CA PHE A 268 -4.29 19.90 -8.54
C PHE A 268 -4.77 21.03 -9.43
N SER A 269 -3.99 21.35 -10.48
CA SER A 269 -4.44 22.28 -11.50
C SER A 269 -5.86 21.88 -11.92
N GLY A 270 -6.81 22.83 -11.99
CA GLY A 270 -8.23 22.51 -12.14
C GLY A 270 -8.53 21.54 -13.29
N PHE A 271 -7.69 21.54 -14.32
CA PHE A 271 -7.70 20.56 -15.41
C PHE A 271 -7.53 19.09 -14.97
N THR A 272 -6.68 18.79 -13.98
CA THR A 272 -6.51 17.43 -13.44
C THR A 272 -7.74 17.01 -12.62
N VAL A 273 -8.35 17.94 -11.88
CA VAL A 273 -9.64 17.70 -11.19
C VAL A 273 -10.75 17.43 -12.22
N ILE A 274 -10.80 18.20 -13.32
CA ILE A 274 -11.73 17.97 -14.44
C ILE A 274 -11.48 16.61 -15.10
N VAL A 275 -10.22 16.21 -15.32
CA VAL A 275 -9.89 14.88 -15.86
C VAL A 275 -10.31 13.78 -14.89
N ASP A 276 -9.93 13.83 -13.61
CA ASP A 276 -10.29 12.79 -12.64
C ASP A 276 -11.82 12.73 -12.41
N PHE A 277 -12.52 13.87 -12.44
CA PHE A 277 -14.00 13.91 -12.42
C PHE A 277 -14.63 13.30 -13.69
N LEU A 278 -14.17 13.69 -14.88
CA LEU A 278 -14.65 13.13 -16.16
C LEU A 278 -14.32 11.64 -16.28
N THR A 279 -13.16 11.19 -15.81
CA THR A 279 -12.79 9.76 -15.81
C THR A 279 -13.64 8.95 -14.84
N SER A 280 -13.93 9.47 -13.64
CA SER A 280 -14.86 8.86 -12.70
C SER A 280 -16.27 8.78 -13.29
N TYR A 281 -16.77 9.87 -13.87
CA TYR A 281 -18.09 9.94 -14.51
C TYR A 281 -18.22 9.00 -15.72
N LEU A 282 -17.21 8.95 -16.60
CA LEU A 282 -17.18 8.01 -17.72
C LEU A 282 -17.09 6.55 -17.25
N ARG A 283 -16.30 6.26 -16.21
CA ARG A 283 -16.22 4.92 -15.60
C ARG A 283 -17.57 4.52 -15.01
N GLN A 284 -18.25 5.42 -14.31
CA GLN A 284 -19.61 5.22 -13.78
C GLN A 284 -20.65 4.99 -14.88
N ALA A 285 -20.55 5.68 -16.01
CA ALA A 285 -21.43 5.50 -17.16
C ALA A 285 -21.17 4.18 -17.94
N ILE A 286 -19.96 3.64 -17.89
CA ILE A 286 -19.57 2.39 -18.58
C ILE A 286 -19.79 1.15 -17.70
N SER A 287 -19.66 1.27 -16.38
CA SER A 287 -19.88 0.17 -15.43
C SER A 287 -21.38 -0.01 -15.14
N THR A 288 -22.01 -0.96 -15.81
CA THR A 288 -23.42 -1.34 -15.57
C THR A 288 -23.62 -2.26 -14.36
N ASN A 289 -22.55 -2.65 -13.66
CA ASN A 289 -22.62 -3.70 -12.63
C ASN A 289 -21.56 -3.57 -11.50
N CYS A 290 -21.05 -2.35 -11.27
CA CYS A 290 -20.16 -2.06 -10.13
C CYS A 290 -20.81 -0.99 -9.25
N SER A 291 -20.77 -1.18 -7.94
CA SER A 291 -21.23 -0.20 -6.95
C SER A 291 -20.39 1.07 -7.06
N ALA A 292 -20.94 2.10 -7.70
CA ALA A 292 -20.20 3.31 -8.07
C ALA A 292 -19.82 4.20 -6.87
N ASP A 293 -20.33 3.90 -5.67
CA ASP A 293 -20.11 4.66 -4.42
C ASP A 293 -18.70 4.50 -3.81
N TYR A 294 -17.77 3.88 -4.54
CA TYR A 294 -16.38 3.68 -4.10
C TYR A 294 -15.42 4.78 -4.58
N TRP A 295 -15.78 5.55 -5.61
CA TRP A 295 -14.94 6.62 -6.14
C TRP A 295 -15.40 7.97 -5.61
N TYR A 296 -15.01 8.28 -4.37
CA TYR A 296 -15.19 9.60 -3.78
C TYR A 296 -14.61 10.66 -4.72
N ALA A 297 -15.44 11.64 -5.09
CA ALA A 297 -14.95 12.88 -5.67
C ALA A 297 -14.02 13.54 -4.65
N PRO A 298 -12.86 14.11 -5.06
CA PRO A 298 -11.94 14.75 -4.13
C PRO A 298 -12.67 15.78 -3.27
N ARG A 299 -12.73 15.55 -1.94
CA ARG A 299 -13.38 16.49 -1.02
C ARG A 299 -12.65 17.83 -1.09
N SER A 300 -13.41 18.89 -1.31
CA SER A 300 -12.88 20.26 -1.42
C SER A 300 -12.45 20.77 -0.03
N GLY A 301 -11.18 20.57 0.30
CA GLY A 301 -10.57 21.03 1.55
C GLY A 301 -9.04 21.16 1.40
N ARG A 302 -8.41 21.82 2.38
CA ARG A 302 -6.95 21.83 2.52
C ARG A 302 -6.54 20.50 3.19
N TRP A 303 -5.79 19.67 2.47
CA TRP A 303 -5.47 18.30 2.90
C TRP A 303 -4.33 18.27 3.94
N ASP A 304 -3.48 19.29 3.92
CA ASP A 304 -2.50 19.65 4.94
C ASP A 304 -3.12 19.85 6.34
N ASP A 305 -4.28 20.51 6.41
CA ASP A 305 -5.05 20.64 7.65
C ASP A 305 -5.64 19.28 8.11
N ARG A 306 -5.92 18.35 7.17
CA ARG A 306 -6.59 17.07 7.45
C ARG A 306 -5.68 16.00 8.05
N ASP A 307 -4.46 15.77 7.54
CA ASP A 307 -3.50 14.83 8.18
C ASP A 307 -3.19 15.29 9.61
N ARG A 308 -2.86 16.57 9.80
CA ARG A 308 -2.57 17.14 11.13
C ARG A 308 -3.73 16.89 12.09
N TRP A 309 -4.95 17.23 11.69
CA TRP A 309 -6.14 17.02 12.51
C TRP A 309 -6.39 15.53 12.82
N LEU A 310 -6.23 14.61 11.86
CA LEU A 310 -6.30 13.17 12.13
C LEU A 310 -5.23 12.70 13.12
N ARG A 311 -4.01 13.24 13.04
CA ARG A 311 -2.92 12.93 13.98
C ARG A 311 -3.23 13.44 15.38
N ASP A 312 -3.60 14.71 15.51
CA ASP A 312 -3.97 15.32 16.79
C ASP A 312 -5.12 14.55 17.45
N PHE A 313 -6.05 14.03 16.64
CA PHE A 313 -7.16 13.19 17.09
C PHE A 313 -6.75 11.77 17.52
N GLN A 314 -5.84 11.11 16.79
CA GLN A 314 -5.43 9.73 17.08
C GLN A 314 -4.31 9.62 18.13
N ASN A 315 -3.42 10.62 18.23
CA ASN A 315 -2.25 10.63 19.12
C ASN A 315 -2.57 10.28 20.59
N PRO A 316 -3.65 10.78 21.22
CA PRO A 316 -4.02 10.43 22.60
C PRO A 316 -4.31 8.93 22.81
N ALA A 317 -4.80 8.24 21.78
CA ALA A 317 -5.12 6.82 21.84
C ALA A 317 -3.85 5.92 21.78
N PHE A 318 -2.77 6.42 21.17
CA PHE A 318 -1.44 5.77 21.14
C PHE A 318 -0.47 6.25 22.25
N ALA A 319 -0.99 6.97 23.26
CA ALA A 319 -0.21 7.33 24.44
C ALA A 319 0.21 6.09 25.25
N THR A 320 1.40 6.13 25.88
CA THR A 320 1.97 5.00 26.64
C THR A 320 1.00 4.41 27.68
N GLN A 321 0.21 5.26 28.34
CA GLN A 321 -0.77 4.82 29.34
C GLN A 321 -1.91 3.98 28.75
N ARG A 322 -2.27 4.18 27.47
CA ARG A 322 -3.28 3.37 26.77
C ARG A 322 -2.70 2.04 26.31
N ILE A 323 -1.46 2.04 25.81
CA ILE A 323 -0.77 0.82 25.33
C ILE A 323 -0.58 -0.21 26.45
N ARG A 324 -0.43 0.24 27.71
CA ARG A 324 -0.46 -0.63 28.89
C ARG A 324 -1.70 -1.53 28.96
N ASN A 325 -2.87 -1.03 28.55
CA ASN A 325 -4.12 -1.79 28.58
C ASN A 325 -4.11 -2.97 27.59
N PHE A 326 -3.32 -2.88 26.50
CA PHE A 326 -3.18 -3.92 25.49
C PHE A 326 -2.08 -4.95 25.80
N SER A 327 -1.25 -4.70 26.82
CA SER A 327 -0.15 -5.60 27.21
C SER A 327 -0.60 -7.05 27.40
N LYS A 328 -1.73 -7.26 28.07
CA LYS A 328 -2.34 -8.59 28.26
C LYS A 328 -2.70 -9.25 26.92
N VAL A 329 -3.26 -8.48 25.97
CA VAL A 329 -3.61 -8.99 24.63
C VAL A 329 -2.37 -9.47 23.89
N PHE A 330 -1.27 -8.72 23.93
CA PHE A 330 -0.02 -9.11 23.28
C PHE A 330 0.55 -10.40 23.88
N VAL A 331 0.57 -10.52 25.21
CA VAL A 331 1.05 -11.73 25.90
C VAL A 331 0.13 -12.93 25.64
N ASP A 332 -1.18 -12.79 25.83
CA ASP A 332 -2.17 -13.85 25.60
C ASP A 332 -2.08 -14.40 24.16
N LYS A 333 -1.99 -13.53 23.16
CA LYS A 333 -1.92 -13.91 21.75
C LYS A 333 -0.56 -14.51 21.37
N SER A 334 0.54 -14.05 21.99
CA SER A 334 1.87 -14.66 21.83
C SER A 334 1.91 -16.09 22.41
N LEU A 335 1.31 -16.30 23.59
CA LEU A 335 1.17 -17.62 24.21
C LEU A 335 0.26 -18.52 23.37
N LYS A 336 -0.84 -18.01 22.84
CA LYS A 336 -1.72 -18.74 21.91
C LYS A 336 -0.97 -19.18 20.66
N LEU A 337 -0.13 -18.32 20.07
CA LEU A 337 0.73 -18.70 18.93
C LEU A 337 1.71 -19.81 19.32
N ARG A 338 2.39 -19.68 20.47
CA ARG A 338 3.29 -20.72 21.00
C ARG A 338 2.57 -22.05 21.11
N ASP A 339 1.39 -22.07 21.70
CA ASP A 339 0.64 -23.30 21.99
C ASP A 339 0.18 -23.98 20.68
N VAL A 340 -0.22 -23.21 19.67
CA VAL A 340 -0.54 -23.73 18.32
C VAL A 340 0.70 -24.33 17.64
N LEU A 341 1.84 -23.65 17.67
CA LEU A 341 3.09 -24.17 17.11
C LEU A 341 3.58 -25.41 17.87
N MET A 342 3.44 -25.43 19.19
CA MET A 342 3.80 -26.57 20.04
C MET A 342 2.93 -27.79 19.70
N ALA A 343 1.61 -27.59 19.55
CA ALA A 343 0.70 -28.64 19.12
C ALA A 343 1.08 -29.22 17.74
N LYS A 344 1.46 -28.37 16.78
CA LYS A 344 1.97 -28.83 15.47
C LYS A 344 3.25 -29.66 15.60
N THR A 345 4.20 -29.28 16.45
CA THR A 345 5.43 -30.08 16.68
C THR A 345 5.16 -31.46 17.30
N ALA A 346 3.98 -31.67 17.89
CA ALA A 346 3.56 -32.96 18.44
C ALA A 346 2.75 -33.83 17.45
N THR A 347 2.13 -33.24 16.44
CA THR A 347 1.24 -33.94 15.49
C THR A 347 1.84 -34.14 14.09
N GLU A 348 2.74 -33.26 13.66
CA GLU A 348 3.32 -33.28 12.31
C GLU A 348 4.64 -34.06 12.26
N ALA A 349 4.98 -34.56 11.06
CA ALA A 349 6.20 -35.33 10.84
C ALA A 349 7.44 -34.42 10.96
N LEU A 350 8.13 -34.51 12.10
CA LEU A 350 9.40 -33.83 12.32
C LEU A 350 10.48 -34.32 11.34
N GLN A 351 11.35 -33.40 10.92
CA GLN A 351 12.59 -33.75 10.23
C GLN A 351 13.49 -34.60 11.14
N GLN A 352 14.49 -35.29 10.57
CA GLN A 352 15.36 -36.25 11.27
C GLN A 352 16.03 -35.68 12.54
N ASN A 353 16.21 -34.37 12.64
CA ASN A 353 16.83 -33.67 13.77
C ASN A 353 15.83 -33.15 14.84
N GLY A 354 14.54 -33.52 14.74
CA GLY A 354 13.48 -33.08 15.66
C GLY A 354 12.97 -31.66 15.41
N PHE A 355 13.19 -31.12 14.20
CA PHE A 355 12.70 -29.81 13.79
C PHE A 355 11.41 -29.94 12.96
N LEU A 356 10.47 -29.02 13.17
CA LEU A 356 9.32 -28.79 12.30
C LEU A 356 9.63 -27.64 11.34
N GLN A 357 9.30 -27.77 10.07
CA GLN A 357 9.36 -26.67 9.12
C GLN A 357 8.03 -25.91 9.12
N VAL A 358 8.07 -24.60 9.36
CA VAL A 358 6.90 -23.70 9.31
C VAL A 358 7.22 -22.48 8.45
N ASP A 359 6.22 -21.88 7.81
CA ASP A 359 6.35 -20.53 7.28
C ASP A 359 6.14 -19.53 8.42
N ILE A 360 7.23 -18.98 8.96
CA ILE A 360 7.13 -18.10 10.13
C ILE A 360 6.47 -16.76 9.78
N PHE A 361 6.53 -16.33 8.51
CA PHE A 361 5.93 -15.07 8.08
C PHE A 361 4.39 -15.16 8.16
N ASP A 362 3.79 -16.27 7.72
CA ASP A 362 2.35 -16.52 7.87
C ASP A 362 1.92 -16.53 9.35
N TRP A 363 2.66 -17.21 10.22
CA TRP A 363 2.34 -17.26 11.66
C TRP A 363 2.48 -15.91 12.37
N LEU A 364 3.50 -15.12 12.02
CA LEU A 364 3.70 -13.77 12.53
C LEU A 364 2.63 -12.80 12.01
N SER A 365 2.25 -12.93 10.74
CA SER A 365 1.10 -12.23 10.15
C SER A 365 -0.18 -12.55 10.92
N ARG A 366 -0.50 -13.84 11.13
CA ARG A 366 -1.72 -14.26 11.86
C ARG A 366 -1.76 -13.72 13.29
N VAL A 367 -0.67 -13.77 14.06
CA VAL A 367 -0.67 -13.25 15.45
C VAL A 367 -0.82 -11.73 15.50
N SER A 368 -0.09 -10.98 14.65
CA SER A 368 -0.19 -9.52 14.62
C SER A 368 -1.59 -9.05 14.22
N LEU A 369 -2.26 -9.78 13.31
CA LEU A 369 -3.66 -9.50 12.97
C LEU A 369 -4.61 -9.80 14.13
N ASP A 370 -4.39 -10.91 14.83
CA ASP A 370 -5.18 -11.30 16.01
C ASP A 370 -4.99 -10.33 17.20
N MET A 371 -3.84 -9.65 17.27
CA MET A 371 -3.50 -8.61 18.25
C MET A 371 -4.10 -7.26 17.89
N ILE A 372 -3.87 -6.74 16.67
CA ILE A 372 -4.44 -5.46 16.21
C ILE A 372 -5.97 -5.49 16.24
N GLY A 373 -6.57 -6.62 15.83
CA GLY A 373 -8.00 -6.90 15.94
C GLY A 373 -8.54 -6.68 17.34
N GLN A 374 -7.94 -7.38 18.31
CA GLN A 374 -8.43 -7.41 19.68
C GLN A 374 -8.12 -6.11 20.45
N ALA A 375 -6.99 -5.46 20.17
CA ALA A 375 -6.55 -4.24 20.86
C ALA A 375 -7.19 -2.96 20.29
N GLU A 376 -7.32 -2.83 18.96
CA GLU A 376 -7.80 -1.59 18.36
C GLU A 376 -9.30 -1.59 18.07
N PHE A 377 -9.89 -2.76 17.78
CA PHE A 377 -11.27 -2.88 17.30
C PHE A 377 -12.19 -3.73 18.18
N ASP A 378 -11.65 -4.37 19.23
CA ASP A 378 -12.30 -5.46 19.99
C ASP A 378 -12.87 -6.55 19.07
N TYR A 379 -12.16 -6.84 17.98
CA TYR A 379 -12.56 -7.74 16.90
C TYR A 379 -11.70 -9.01 16.88
N ALA A 380 -12.35 -10.16 17.02
CA ALA A 380 -11.68 -11.46 17.02
C ALA A 380 -11.56 -12.04 15.60
N PHE A 381 -10.46 -11.74 14.91
CA PHE A 381 -10.10 -12.40 13.64
C PHE A 381 -10.02 -13.92 13.80
N ASN A 382 -9.47 -14.40 14.92
CA ASN A 382 -9.16 -15.81 15.20
C ASN A 382 -8.18 -16.43 14.20
N ALA A 383 -7.32 -15.64 13.56
CA ALA A 383 -6.43 -16.06 12.48
C ALA A 383 -5.46 -17.19 12.87
N LEU A 384 -5.12 -17.28 14.16
CA LEU A 384 -4.29 -18.36 14.74
C LEU A 384 -4.98 -19.72 14.90
N THR A 385 -6.32 -19.75 14.86
CA THR A 385 -7.14 -20.95 15.19
C THR A 385 -8.24 -21.24 14.19
N ALA A 386 -8.50 -20.33 13.24
CA ALA A 386 -9.40 -20.60 12.12
C ALA A 386 -8.83 -21.77 11.29
N PRO A 387 -9.65 -22.75 10.91
CA PRO A 387 -9.26 -23.75 9.92
C PRO A 387 -8.81 -23.08 8.61
N ASP A 388 -7.77 -23.60 7.97
CA ASP A 388 -7.25 -23.00 6.72
C ASP A 388 -8.25 -23.08 5.55
N ASP A 389 -9.28 -23.94 5.64
CA ASP A 389 -10.42 -24.00 4.70
C ASP A 389 -11.55 -23.01 5.03
N GLN A 390 -11.59 -22.46 6.25
CA GLN A 390 -12.60 -21.51 6.72
C GLN A 390 -11.97 -20.31 7.47
N PRO A 391 -11.11 -19.53 6.78
CA PRO A 391 -10.55 -18.31 7.33
C PRO A 391 -11.62 -17.24 7.58
N ASN A 392 -11.31 -16.29 8.47
CA ASN A 392 -12.17 -15.13 8.72
C ASN A 392 -12.29 -14.26 7.45
N GLU A 393 -13.50 -13.80 7.15
CA GLU A 393 -13.81 -13.05 5.91
C GLU A 393 -13.01 -11.74 5.80
N LEU A 394 -12.80 -11.02 6.91
CA LEU A 394 -11.98 -9.81 6.93
C LEU A 394 -10.49 -10.14 6.77
N TYR A 395 -10.02 -11.25 7.33
CA TYR A 395 -8.64 -11.73 7.12
C TYR A 395 -8.37 -12.01 5.65
N GLU A 396 -9.22 -12.77 4.96
CA GLU A 396 -9.07 -13.05 3.52
C GLU A 396 -9.17 -11.79 2.67
N ALA A 397 -10.06 -10.86 3.01
CA ALA A 397 -10.18 -9.60 2.30
C ALA A 397 -8.91 -8.75 2.45
N VAL A 398 -8.37 -8.60 3.67
CA VAL A 398 -7.10 -7.91 3.92
C VAL A 398 -5.94 -8.62 3.20
N ARG A 399 -5.85 -9.95 3.28
CA ARG A 399 -4.84 -10.76 2.58
C ARG A 399 -4.90 -10.55 1.06
N THR A 400 -6.10 -10.51 0.49
CA THR A 400 -6.34 -10.28 -0.96
C THR A 400 -5.95 -8.85 -1.37
N MET A 401 -6.25 -7.84 -0.55
CA MET A 401 -5.81 -6.46 -0.78
C MET A 401 -4.28 -6.31 -0.69
N MET A 402 -3.65 -7.07 0.21
CA MET A 402 -2.20 -7.01 0.49
C MET A 402 -1.36 -7.89 -0.45
N ALA A 403 -2.00 -8.84 -1.13
CA ALA A 403 -1.47 -9.64 -2.24
C ALA A 403 -1.50 -8.87 -3.59
N PHE A 404 -1.59 -7.54 -3.58
CA PHE A 404 -1.46 -6.69 -4.76
C PHE A 404 -0.01 -6.68 -5.26
N ASP A 405 0.36 -7.78 -5.90
CA ASP A 405 1.71 -8.04 -6.33
C ASP A 405 1.91 -7.63 -7.80
N SER A 406 3.00 -6.89 -8.05
CA SER A 406 3.37 -6.26 -9.33
C SER A 406 2.72 -4.90 -9.64
N PHE A 407 3.57 -3.87 -9.56
CA PHE A 407 3.45 -2.62 -10.33
C PHE A 407 3.61 -2.94 -11.83
N ASN A 408 2.58 -3.55 -12.42
CA ASN A 408 2.59 -3.90 -13.83
C ASN A 408 2.60 -2.63 -14.71
N LEU A 409 2.86 -2.80 -16.01
CA LEU A 409 2.96 -1.66 -16.94
C LEU A 409 1.67 -0.81 -16.95
N ALA A 410 0.49 -1.39 -16.73
CA ALA A 410 -0.76 -0.61 -16.64
C ALA A 410 -0.82 0.25 -15.36
N PHE A 411 -0.28 -0.23 -14.24
CA PHE A 411 -0.15 0.53 -13.00
C PHE A 411 0.85 1.69 -13.15
N ILE A 412 2.02 1.40 -13.72
CA ILE A 412 3.05 2.40 -14.06
C ILE A 412 2.46 3.46 -15.00
N LEU A 413 1.71 3.05 -16.02
CA LEU A 413 1.01 3.99 -16.91
C LEU A 413 -0.08 4.79 -16.19
N ALA A 414 -0.84 4.21 -15.25
CA ALA A 414 -1.87 4.95 -14.51
C ALA A 414 -1.30 6.05 -13.57
N ILE A 415 -0.07 5.86 -13.10
CA ILE A 415 0.72 6.87 -12.38
C ILE A 415 1.35 7.87 -13.35
N ALA A 416 2.17 7.36 -14.27
CA ALA A 416 2.93 8.17 -15.21
C ALA A 416 2.03 8.92 -16.20
N PHE A 417 0.75 8.55 -16.31
CA PHE A 417 -0.17 9.12 -17.27
C PHE A 417 -1.63 9.00 -16.76
N PRO A 418 -2.14 9.99 -16.01
CA PRO A 418 -3.48 9.94 -15.40
C PRO A 418 -4.63 9.57 -16.36
N PRO A 419 -4.65 9.98 -17.64
CA PRO A 419 -5.66 9.49 -18.58
C PRO A 419 -5.66 7.97 -18.81
N ALA A 420 -4.55 7.25 -18.58
CA ALA A 420 -4.54 5.78 -18.60
C ALA A 420 -5.36 5.15 -17.47
N ARG A 421 -5.78 5.91 -16.44
CA ARG A 421 -6.78 5.46 -15.45
C ARG A 421 -8.15 5.15 -16.09
N LEU A 422 -8.42 5.68 -17.29
CA LEU A 422 -9.59 5.30 -18.11
C LEU A 422 -9.48 3.89 -18.67
N ILE A 423 -8.26 3.46 -19.04
CA ILE A 423 -8.01 2.10 -19.46
C ILE A 423 -8.29 1.24 -18.22
N PRO A 424 -9.16 0.22 -18.29
CA PRO A 424 -9.36 -0.69 -17.18
C PRO A 424 -8.07 -1.49 -16.95
N ALA A 425 -7.17 -0.96 -16.12
CA ALA A 425 -6.23 -1.80 -15.39
C ALA A 425 -7.08 -2.89 -14.73
N LYS A 426 -6.76 -4.16 -14.98
CA LYS A 426 -7.47 -5.31 -14.41
C LYS A 426 -7.21 -5.39 -12.91
N ARG A 427 -7.81 -4.48 -12.14
CA ARG A 427 -8.19 -4.72 -10.76
C ARG A 427 -9.09 -5.95 -10.81
N THR A 428 -8.64 -7.04 -10.19
CA THR A 428 -9.39 -8.29 -10.26
C THR A 428 -10.70 -8.12 -9.52
N ARG A 429 -11.74 -8.85 -9.96
CA ARG A 429 -13.04 -8.86 -9.28
C ARG A 429 -12.90 -9.24 -7.81
N GLU A 430 -11.92 -10.08 -7.49
CA GLU A 430 -11.51 -10.48 -6.15
C GLU A 430 -11.07 -9.28 -5.29
N VAL A 431 -10.24 -8.38 -5.83
CA VAL A 431 -9.83 -7.16 -5.11
C VAL A 431 -11.04 -6.26 -4.84
N ASP A 432 -11.92 -6.03 -5.83
CA ASP A 432 -13.12 -5.22 -5.60
C ASP A 432 -14.07 -5.84 -4.57
N GLN A 433 -14.20 -7.17 -4.56
CA GLN A 433 -14.96 -7.91 -3.54
C GLN A 433 -14.31 -7.82 -2.15
N ALA A 434 -12.98 -7.88 -2.07
CA ALA A 434 -12.23 -7.69 -0.83
C ALA A 434 -12.46 -6.28 -0.24
N PHE A 435 -12.36 -5.23 -1.04
CA PHE A 435 -12.63 -3.86 -0.60
C PHE A 435 -14.09 -3.64 -0.15
N ALA A 436 -15.06 -4.25 -0.82
CA ALA A 436 -16.45 -4.22 -0.40
C ALA A 436 -16.66 -4.93 0.95
N THR A 437 -15.99 -6.07 1.15
CA THR A 437 -15.98 -6.84 2.40
C THR A 437 -15.35 -6.05 3.54
N VAL A 438 -14.15 -5.50 3.35
CA VAL A 438 -13.47 -4.64 4.33
C VAL A 438 -14.38 -3.47 4.73
N ARG A 439 -14.92 -2.71 3.76
CA ARG A 439 -15.79 -1.56 4.05
C ARG A 439 -17.02 -1.98 4.86
N ARG A 440 -17.73 -3.04 4.45
CA ARG A 440 -18.92 -3.57 5.14
C ARG A 440 -18.62 -3.94 6.59
N ILE A 441 -17.53 -4.67 6.84
CA ILE A 441 -17.17 -5.13 8.19
C ILE A 441 -16.66 -3.95 9.04
N CYS A 442 -15.87 -3.03 8.47
CA CYS A 442 -15.42 -1.82 9.18
C CYS A 442 -16.59 -0.92 9.59
N THR A 443 -17.59 -0.74 8.72
CA THR A 443 -18.83 -0.02 9.07
C THR A 443 -19.59 -0.71 10.21
N GLN A 444 -19.68 -2.04 10.21
CA GLN A 444 -20.30 -2.79 11.31
C GLN A 444 -19.53 -2.58 12.63
N ILE A 445 -18.19 -2.66 12.60
CA ILE A 445 -17.34 -2.41 13.78
C ILE A 445 -17.59 -1.01 14.35
N VAL A 446 -17.60 0.04 13.51
CA VAL A 446 -17.87 1.42 13.98
C VAL A 446 -19.27 1.54 14.57
N ALA A 447 -20.29 0.95 13.94
CA ALA A 447 -21.66 0.97 14.45
C ALA A 447 -21.79 0.27 15.81
N ASP A 448 -21.21 -0.93 15.95
CA ASP A 448 -21.24 -1.72 17.19
C ASP A 448 -20.49 -1.01 18.32
N ARG A 449 -19.30 -0.44 18.03
CA ARG A 449 -18.53 0.34 19.01
C ARG A 449 -19.27 1.62 19.42
N LYS A 450 -19.91 2.33 18.47
CA LYS A 450 -20.71 3.53 18.76
C LYS A 450 -21.91 3.21 19.66
N ALA A 451 -22.61 2.11 19.41
CA ALA A 451 -23.70 1.63 20.27
C ALA A 451 -23.21 1.23 21.68
N ALA A 452 -22.06 0.56 21.78
CA ALA A 452 -21.42 0.22 23.06
C ALA A 452 -20.99 1.48 23.85
N VAL A 453 -20.42 2.48 23.19
CA VAL A 453 -20.07 3.76 23.82
C VAL A 453 -21.32 4.48 24.32
N LEU A 454 -22.36 4.62 23.48
CA LEU A 454 -23.61 5.28 23.85
C LEU A 454 -24.30 4.63 25.05
N SER A 455 -24.36 3.30 25.09
CA SER A 455 -24.94 2.57 26.23
C SER A 455 -24.10 2.72 27.52
N SER A 456 -22.78 2.90 27.41
CA SER A 456 -21.91 3.14 28.58
C SER A 456 -22.03 4.54 29.20
N VAL A 457 -22.56 5.52 28.45
CA VAL A 457 -22.70 6.93 28.88
C VAL A 457 -24.18 7.37 28.96
N GLY A 458 -25.08 6.46 29.33
CA GLY A 458 -26.48 6.80 29.62
C GLY A 458 -27.38 7.10 28.41
N GLY A 459 -26.92 6.86 27.18
CA GLY A 459 -27.74 6.93 25.97
C GLY A 459 -27.85 8.31 25.30
N SER A 460 -27.05 9.29 25.71
CA SER A 460 -27.04 10.67 25.17
C SER A 460 -25.65 11.04 24.64
N GLU A 461 -25.59 11.63 23.44
CA GLU A 461 -24.32 12.12 22.87
C GLU A 461 -23.74 13.32 23.64
N LYS A 462 -24.48 13.91 24.59
CA LYS A 462 -24.12 15.15 25.29
C LYS A 462 -23.46 14.94 26.66
N ASP A 463 -23.43 13.70 27.15
CA ASP A 463 -23.02 13.40 28.53
C ASP A 463 -21.61 12.78 28.61
N VAL A 464 -20.86 12.79 27.50
CA VAL A 464 -19.48 12.27 27.40
C VAL A 464 -18.47 13.30 27.91
N GLU A 465 -18.17 13.28 29.21
CA GLU A 465 -17.06 14.07 29.76
C GLU A 465 -15.69 13.52 29.33
N THR A 466 -14.75 14.42 29.00
CA THR A 466 -13.36 14.10 28.63
C THR A 466 -12.59 13.34 29.73
N SER A 467 -13.03 13.46 30.98
CA SER A 467 -12.58 12.73 32.17
C SER A 467 -12.94 11.23 32.15
N SER A 468 -14.02 10.84 31.46
CA SER A 468 -14.64 9.50 31.48
C SER A 468 -14.16 8.57 30.34
N ILE A 469 -13.10 8.98 29.63
CA ILE A 469 -12.58 8.25 28.47
C ILE A 469 -11.74 7.04 28.94
N GLU A 470 -12.43 6.03 29.47
CA GLU A 470 -11.95 4.64 29.51
C GLU A 470 -12.60 3.88 28.35
N GLY A 471 -11.77 3.47 27.38
CA GLY A 471 -12.12 2.55 26.30
C GLY A 471 -11.29 1.29 26.43
N ARG A 472 -11.89 0.13 26.14
CA ARG A 472 -11.17 -1.15 26.07
C ARG A 472 -10.36 -1.29 24.78
N ASP A 473 -10.80 -0.60 23.73
CA ASP A 473 -10.25 -0.63 22.38
C ASP A 473 -10.03 0.78 21.82
N LEU A 474 -9.16 0.89 20.82
CA LEU A 474 -8.75 2.17 20.20
C LEU A 474 -9.95 2.90 19.56
N ILE A 475 -10.79 2.22 18.79
CA ILE A 475 -11.95 2.85 18.12
C ILE A 475 -12.96 3.39 19.15
N SER A 476 -13.21 2.72 20.26
CA SER A 476 -14.02 3.26 21.36
C SER A 476 -13.42 4.53 21.96
N LEU A 477 -12.08 4.64 22.06
CA LEU A 477 -11.42 5.89 22.49
C LEU A 477 -11.62 7.00 21.44
N LEU A 478 -11.45 6.69 20.15
CA LEU A 478 -11.67 7.64 19.05
C LEU A 478 -13.13 8.12 19.01
N ILE A 479 -14.11 7.23 19.13
CA ILE A 479 -15.54 7.60 19.16
C ILE A 479 -15.83 8.50 20.37
N LYS A 480 -15.33 8.17 21.57
CA LYS A 480 -15.50 9.01 22.77
C LYS A 480 -14.88 10.40 22.59
N ALA A 481 -13.65 10.48 22.06
CA ALA A 481 -13.00 11.76 21.75
C ALA A 481 -13.79 12.57 20.70
N ASN A 482 -14.44 11.91 19.75
CA ASN A 482 -15.24 12.58 18.70
C ASN A 482 -16.54 13.19 19.25
N MET A 483 -17.08 12.57 20.30
CA MET A 483 -18.37 12.94 20.90
C MET A 483 -18.22 13.94 22.06
N ALA A 484 -17.00 14.17 22.54
CA ALA A 484 -16.72 15.01 23.70
C ALA A 484 -17.29 16.43 23.55
N VAL A 485 -17.79 16.98 24.66
CA VAL A 485 -18.57 18.23 24.71
C VAL A 485 -17.74 19.46 24.34
N ASP A 486 -16.43 19.40 24.55
CA ASP A 486 -15.44 20.42 24.21
C ASP A 486 -15.03 20.44 22.73
N VAL A 487 -15.44 19.45 21.92
CA VAL A 487 -15.14 19.38 20.48
C VAL A 487 -16.28 20.02 19.66
N PRO A 488 -16.03 21.16 18.99
CA PRO A 488 -17.01 21.81 18.11
C PRO A 488 -17.51 20.88 17.00
N GLU A 489 -18.77 20.99 16.61
CA GLU A 489 -19.40 20.10 15.62
C GLU A 489 -18.67 20.08 14.27
N ASN A 490 -18.10 21.22 13.85
CA ASN A 490 -17.29 21.36 12.64
C ASN A 490 -15.85 20.80 12.76
N ALA A 491 -15.45 20.34 13.95
CA ALA A 491 -14.15 19.72 14.24
C ALA A 491 -14.26 18.22 14.57
N ARG A 492 -15.45 17.63 14.41
CA ARG A 492 -15.73 16.20 14.59
C ARG A 492 -15.48 15.42 13.31
N LEU A 493 -14.95 14.20 13.44
CA LEU A 493 -14.88 13.20 12.38
C LEU A 493 -16.28 12.79 11.93
N SER A 494 -16.48 12.65 10.62
CA SER A 494 -17.66 11.94 10.12
C SER A 494 -17.53 10.44 10.42
N GLU A 495 -18.65 9.73 10.42
CA GLU A 495 -18.66 8.27 10.55
C GLU A 495 -17.83 7.58 9.44
N GLU A 496 -17.79 8.19 8.26
CA GLU A 496 -16.99 7.74 7.13
C GLU A 496 -15.49 7.96 7.34
N ASP A 497 -15.07 9.08 7.96
CA ASP A 497 -13.67 9.30 8.32
C ASP A 497 -13.21 8.25 9.36
N LEU A 498 -14.06 7.91 10.33
CA LEU A 498 -13.81 6.84 11.31
C LEU A 498 -13.67 5.46 10.63
N VAL A 499 -14.61 5.10 9.74
CA VAL A 499 -14.54 3.85 8.96
C VAL A 499 -13.27 3.80 8.10
N SER A 500 -12.82 4.93 7.55
CA SER A 500 -11.61 5.02 6.72
C SER A 500 -10.29 4.87 7.51
N GLN A 501 -10.30 5.04 8.84
CA GLN A 501 -9.12 4.76 9.66
C GLN A 501 -8.89 3.25 9.86
N ILE A 502 -9.95 2.44 9.95
CA ILE A 502 -9.81 1.02 10.31
C ILE A 502 -8.92 0.24 9.30
N PRO A 503 -9.10 0.31 7.97
CA PRO A 503 -8.23 -0.37 7.02
C PRO A 503 -6.77 0.12 7.09
N THR A 504 -6.58 1.42 7.33
CA THR A 504 -5.26 2.04 7.49
C THR A 504 -4.53 1.47 8.70
N LEU A 505 -5.23 1.40 9.84
CA LEU A 505 -4.69 0.90 11.11
C LEU A 505 -4.40 -0.60 11.06
N ILE A 506 -5.33 -1.42 10.55
CA ILE A 506 -5.12 -2.85 10.32
C ILE A 506 -3.85 -3.07 9.51
N VAL A 507 -3.75 -2.47 8.31
CA VAL A 507 -2.60 -2.68 7.41
C VAL A 507 -1.29 -2.17 8.02
N ALA A 508 -1.31 -0.99 8.67
CA ALA A 508 -0.10 -0.39 9.22
C ALA A 508 0.46 -1.17 10.42
N GLY A 509 -0.39 -1.59 11.35
CA GLY A 509 0.00 -2.30 12.58
C GLY A 509 0.40 -3.76 12.33
N HIS A 510 -0.35 -4.46 11.48
CA HIS A 510 -0.12 -5.89 11.19
C HIS A 510 1.13 -6.14 10.34
N GLU A 511 1.22 -5.48 9.18
CA GLU A 511 2.15 -5.90 8.12
C GLU A 511 3.60 -5.52 8.47
N THR A 512 3.78 -4.36 9.10
CA THR A 512 5.11 -3.85 9.46
C THR A 512 5.71 -4.66 10.61
N THR A 513 4.94 -4.95 11.67
CA THR A 513 5.41 -5.72 12.82
C THR A 513 5.72 -7.17 12.45
N SER A 514 4.82 -7.84 11.71
CA SER A 514 5.05 -9.23 11.25
C SER A 514 6.27 -9.36 10.32
N THR A 515 6.48 -8.40 9.40
CA THR A 515 7.69 -8.32 8.56
C THR A 515 8.95 -8.12 9.41
N SER A 516 8.92 -7.19 10.37
CA SER A 516 10.06 -6.91 11.27
C SER A 516 10.48 -8.13 12.08
N LEU A 517 9.49 -8.83 12.66
CA LEU A 517 9.71 -10.04 13.45
C LEU A 517 10.25 -11.19 12.59
N SER A 518 9.75 -11.33 11.36
CA SER A 518 10.20 -12.36 10.42
C SER A 518 11.69 -12.20 10.12
N TRP A 519 12.11 -10.98 9.78
CA TRP A 519 13.53 -10.68 9.58
C TRP A 519 14.36 -10.83 10.86
N THR A 520 13.82 -10.42 12.02
CA THR A 520 14.53 -10.54 13.31
C THR A 520 14.77 -12.00 13.69
N LEU A 521 13.79 -12.89 13.49
CA LEU A 521 13.96 -14.33 13.70
C LEU A 521 14.96 -14.96 12.72
N LEU A 522 15.01 -14.50 11.47
CA LEU A 522 16.04 -14.92 10.49
C LEU A 522 17.45 -14.47 10.90
N LEU A 523 17.60 -13.28 11.47
CA LEU A 523 18.89 -12.81 11.99
C LEU A 523 19.30 -13.61 13.24
N LEU A 524 18.35 -13.95 14.12
CA LEU A 524 18.58 -14.82 15.28
C LEU A 524 18.86 -16.28 14.92
N SER A 525 18.31 -16.82 13.82
CA SER A 525 18.63 -18.20 13.39
C SER A 525 20.06 -18.32 12.86
N ARG A 526 20.55 -17.27 12.18
CA ARG A 526 21.95 -17.13 11.75
C ARG A 526 22.91 -16.92 12.93
N ASN A 527 22.55 -16.06 13.88
CA ASN A 527 23.37 -15.78 15.07
C ASN A 527 22.90 -16.59 16.29
N LYS A 528 23.22 -17.89 16.29
CA LYS A 528 22.87 -18.82 17.38
C LYS A 528 23.34 -18.33 18.76
N LYS A 529 24.53 -17.70 18.85
CA LYS A 529 25.05 -17.12 20.10
C LYS A 529 24.14 -16.01 20.65
N ALA A 530 23.65 -15.11 19.79
CA ALA A 530 22.68 -14.09 20.19
C ALA A 530 21.33 -14.73 20.57
N GLN A 531 20.88 -15.75 19.84
CA GLN A 531 19.66 -16.50 20.16
C GLN A 531 19.73 -17.18 21.54
N GLU A 532 20.88 -17.76 21.89
CA GLU A 532 21.15 -18.37 23.20
C GLU A 532 21.26 -17.34 24.32
N LYS A 533 21.99 -16.22 24.11
CA LYS A 533 22.10 -15.12 25.08
C LYS A 533 20.72 -14.50 25.37
N LEU A 534 19.91 -14.28 24.33
CA LEU A 534 18.52 -13.84 24.49
C LEU A 534 17.71 -14.89 25.25
N ARG A 535 17.74 -16.16 24.84
CA ARG A 535 17.00 -17.22 25.55
C ARG A 535 17.38 -17.33 27.02
N ALA A 536 18.64 -17.14 27.37
CA ALA A 536 19.11 -17.14 28.76
C ALA A 536 18.49 -16.00 29.59
N GLU A 537 18.50 -14.77 29.06
CA GLU A 537 17.80 -13.62 29.69
C GLU A 537 16.30 -13.92 29.83
N LEU A 538 15.64 -14.36 28.74
CA LEU A 538 14.22 -14.63 28.72
C LEU A 538 13.81 -15.76 29.66
N ARG A 539 14.61 -16.83 29.80
CA ARG A 539 14.37 -17.95 30.72
C ARG A 539 14.64 -17.61 32.18
N ALA A 540 15.58 -16.71 32.47
CA ALA A 540 15.84 -16.21 33.82
C ALA A 540 14.65 -15.39 34.39
N PHE A 541 13.77 -14.88 33.52
CA PHE A 541 12.56 -14.19 33.95
C PHE A 541 11.54 -15.16 34.58
N PRO A 542 10.94 -14.86 35.76
CA PRO A 542 10.24 -15.86 36.56
C PRO A 542 8.82 -16.24 36.08
N THR A 543 8.24 -15.48 35.15
CA THR A 543 6.86 -15.67 34.68
C THR A 543 6.79 -15.73 33.15
N ASP A 544 5.83 -16.49 32.62
CA ASP A 544 5.44 -16.47 31.20
C ASP A 544 4.52 -15.28 30.86
N PHE A 545 4.05 -14.54 31.88
CA PHE A 545 3.10 -13.43 31.76
C PHE A 545 3.72 -12.09 32.23
N PRO A 546 4.71 -11.52 31.52
CA PRO A 546 5.30 -10.25 31.88
C PRO A 546 4.37 -9.06 31.57
N THR A 547 4.42 -8.03 32.40
CA THR A 547 3.84 -6.71 32.11
C THR A 547 4.63 -5.96 31.04
N LEU A 548 4.07 -4.85 30.52
CA LEU A 548 4.76 -4.00 29.55
C LEU A 548 6.05 -3.38 30.12
N GLU A 549 6.02 -2.99 31.40
CA GLU A 549 7.16 -2.48 32.15
C GLU A 549 8.27 -3.53 32.26
N GLU A 550 7.90 -4.76 32.61
CA GLU A 550 8.84 -5.89 32.72
C GLU A 550 9.45 -6.24 31.36
N LEU A 551 8.64 -6.40 30.30
CA LEU A 551 9.14 -6.59 28.92
C LEU A 551 10.08 -5.45 28.48
N SER A 552 9.79 -4.21 28.90
CA SER A 552 10.62 -3.05 28.57
C SER A 552 11.91 -2.99 29.39
N SER A 553 11.97 -3.67 30.54
CA SER A 553 13.14 -3.73 31.43
C SER A 553 14.21 -4.74 31.01
N LEU A 554 13.90 -5.65 30.08
CA LEU A 554 14.81 -6.69 29.57
C LEU A 554 15.81 -6.08 28.56
N PRO A 555 17.09 -5.87 28.94
CA PRO A 555 18.02 -5.07 28.14
C PRO A 555 18.44 -5.76 26.85
N TYR A 556 18.65 -7.08 26.85
CA TYR A 556 19.08 -7.79 25.64
C TYR A 556 17.93 -8.02 24.66
N LEU A 557 16.70 -8.22 25.15
CA LEU A 557 15.49 -8.17 24.32
C LEU A 557 15.33 -6.81 23.63
N ASP A 558 15.53 -5.69 24.35
CA ASP A 558 15.50 -4.35 23.73
C ASP A 558 16.60 -4.18 22.67
N ALA A 559 17.83 -4.63 22.97
CA ALA A 559 18.95 -4.63 22.04
C ALA A 559 18.68 -5.47 20.78
N VAL A 560 18.07 -6.65 20.90
CA VAL A 560 17.70 -7.51 19.78
C VAL A 560 16.62 -6.85 18.90
N VAL A 561 15.58 -6.26 19.49
CA VAL A 561 14.54 -5.55 18.74
C VAL A 561 15.12 -4.35 17.98
N ARG A 562 16.00 -3.57 18.63
CA ARG A 562 16.68 -2.42 18.00
C ARG A 562 17.59 -2.86 16.86
N GLU A 563 18.40 -3.90 17.06
CA GLU A 563 19.33 -4.39 16.03
C GLU A 563 18.60 -5.05 14.86
N GLY A 564 17.48 -5.73 15.12
CA GLY A 564 16.61 -6.29 14.07
C GLY A 564 16.01 -5.20 13.19
N LEU A 565 15.44 -4.16 13.81
CA LEU A 565 14.92 -2.97 13.11
C LEU A 565 16.02 -2.22 12.35
N ARG A 566 17.24 -2.13 12.90
CA ARG A 566 18.39 -1.50 12.23
C ARG A 566 18.81 -2.26 10.98
N VAL A 567 19.07 -3.56 11.07
CA VAL A 567 19.65 -4.34 9.96
C VAL A 567 18.60 -4.66 8.88
N GLN A 568 17.34 -4.85 9.28
CA GLN A 568 16.27 -5.32 8.39
C GLN A 568 14.94 -4.55 8.55
N ASN A 569 14.99 -3.22 8.66
CA ASN A 569 13.79 -2.38 8.75
C ASN A 569 12.72 -2.76 7.69
N PRO A 570 11.43 -2.90 8.03
CA PRO A 570 10.38 -3.23 7.05
C PRO A 570 10.26 -2.18 5.93
N VAL A 571 10.33 -0.89 6.28
CA VAL A 571 10.28 0.24 5.33
C VAL A 571 11.72 0.67 5.04
N THR A 572 12.24 0.36 3.86
CA THR A 572 13.67 0.59 3.55
C THR A 572 14.00 2.06 3.27
N GLY A 573 13.03 2.86 2.83
CA GLY A 573 13.19 4.30 2.67
C GLY A 573 11.84 5.02 2.58
N THR A 574 11.87 6.34 2.51
CA THR A 574 10.66 7.16 2.34
C THR A 574 10.91 8.34 1.41
N GLU A 575 9.90 8.71 0.63
CA GLU A 575 10.00 9.80 -0.35
C GLU A 575 9.35 11.09 0.17
N ARG A 576 9.90 12.23 -0.24
CA ARG A 576 9.31 13.57 -0.03
C ARG A 576 9.36 14.38 -1.32
N VAL A 577 8.48 15.37 -1.43
CA VAL A 577 8.51 16.41 -2.46
C VAL A 577 8.47 17.79 -1.78
N ALA A 578 9.28 18.73 -2.26
CA ALA A 578 9.25 20.11 -1.77
C ALA A 578 8.02 20.84 -2.32
N LEU A 579 7.18 21.43 -1.47
CA LEU A 579 6.00 22.21 -1.90
C LEU A 579 6.31 23.65 -2.32
N GLU A 580 7.47 24.16 -1.93
CA GLU A 580 7.95 25.51 -2.23
C GLU A 580 9.47 25.51 -2.45
N ASP A 581 10.00 26.61 -2.97
CA ASP A 581 11.44 26.76 -3.17
C ASP A 581 12.10 26.99 -1.81
N CYS A 582 12.99 26.09 -1.38
CA CYS A 582 13.53 26.09 -0.02
C CYS A 582 15.03 25.74 0.04
N VAL A 583 15.62 25.95 1.23
CA VAL A 583 17.06 25.75 1.47
C VAL A 583 17.26 24.86 2.68
N VAL A 584 17.70 23.62 2.43
CA VAL A 584 17.95 22.60 3.46
C VAL A 584 19.39 22.72 3.95
N PRO A 585 19.63 22.91 5.26
CA PRO A 585 20.97 23.04 5.81
C PRO A 585 21.65 21.67 5.97
N VAL A 586 22.91 21.56 5.56
CA VAL A 586 23.75 20.36 5.79
C VAL A 586 24.64 20.53 7.02
N GLN A 587 25.13 19.42 7.57
CA GLN A 587 26.17 19.37 8.60
C GLN A 587 27.55 19.47 7.99
N ASN A 588 27.79 18.74 6.89
CA ASN A 588 29.08 18.70 6.21
C ASN A 588 29.03 19.43 4.86
N GLU A 589 30.14 20.07 4.48
CA GLU A 589 30.27 20.64 3.14
C GLU A 589 30.34 19.53 2.08
N TYR A 590 29.75 19.74 0.91
CA TYR A 590 29.80 18.80 -0.21
C TYR A 590 30.20 19.52 -1.51
N VAL A 591 30.69 18.78 -2.50
CA VAL A 591 31.18 19.34 -3.77
C VAL A 591 30.20 19.02 -4.89
N ASP A 592 29.76 20.06 -5.60
CA ASP A 592 28.85 19.93 -6.74
C ASP A 592 29.59 19.55 -8.04
N ARG A 593 28.83 19.26 -9.11
CA ARG A 593 29.37 18.80 -10.40
C ARG A 593 30.30 19.79 -11.11
N HIS A 594 30.32 21.05 -10.65
CA HIS A 594 31.15 22.13 -11.20
C HIS A 594 32.39 22.38 -10.31
N GLY A 595 32.63 21.52 -9.31
CA GLY A 595 33.71 21.66 -8.35
C GLY A 595 33.46 22.72 -7.27
N GLN A 596 32.24 23.24 -7.14
CA GLN A 596 31.92 24.26 -6.14
C GLN A 596 31.56 23.62 -4.81
N VAL A 597 32.16 24.13 -3.73
CA VAL A 597 31.83 23.74 -2.35
C VAL A 597 30.46 24.33 -1.98
N ARG A 598 29.56 23.47 -1.49
CA ARG A 598 28.20 23.80 -1.07
C ARG A 598 28.05 23.57 0.45
N ARG A 599 27.27 24.44 1.08
CA ARG A 599 26.96 24.46 2.53
C ARG A 599 25.47 24.31 2.84
N GLU A 600 24.67 24.14 1.80
CA GLU A 600 23.22 24.09 1.81
C GLU A 600 22.76 23.36 0.56
N ILE A 601 21.63 22.67 0.63
CA ILE A 601 20.96 22.05 -0.52
C ILE A 601 19.80 22.97 -0.91
N ARG A 602 19.79 23.45 -2.14
CA ARG A 602 18.68 24.24 -2.69
C ARG A 602 17.70 23.34 -3.40
N LEU A 603 16.42 23.53 -3.14
CA LEU A 603 15.32 22.77 -3.74
C LEU A 603 14.34 23.75 -4.36
N ASN A 604 13.84 23.40 -5.55
CA ASN A 604 12.69 24.05 -6.14
C ASN A 604 11.42 23.27 -5.77
N LYS A 605 10.28 23.96 -5.82
CA LYS A 605 8.94 23.35 -5.77
C LYS A 605 8.82 22.20 -6.78
N GLY A 606 8.47 21.02 -6.28
CA GLY A 606 8.34 19.78 -7.05
C GLY A 606 9.61 18.94 -7.15
N ASP A 607 10.73 19.36 -6.56
CA ASP A 607 11.91 18.50 -6.43
C ASP A 607 11.61 17.31 -5.51
N ASN A 608 11.97 16.12 -5.98
CA ASN A 608 11.75 14.86 -5.28
C ASN A 608 12.98 14.50 -4.43
N ILE A 609 12.75 13.94 -3.25
CA ILE A 609 13.76 13.60 -2.25
C ILE A 609 13.55 12.16 -1.81
N PHE A 610 14.61 11.37 -1.77
CA PHE A 610 14.63 10.04 -1.17
C PHE A 610 15.41 10.06 0.14
N LEU A 611 14.80 9.51 1.20
CA LEU A 611 15.41 9.34 2.51
C LEU A 611 15.70 7.83 2.72
N PRO A 612 16.97 7.39 2.57
CA PRO A 612 17.33 5.98 2.50
C PRO A 612 17.55 5.39 3.91
N ILE A 613 16.44 5.03 4.58
CA ILE A 613 16.42 4.63 6.01
C ILE A 613 17.34 3.43 6.27
N ARG A 614 17.25 2.39 5.45
CA ARG A 614 18.01 1.15 5.65
C ARG A 614 19.49 1.34 5.32
N GLU A 615 19.82 2.12 4.31
CA GLU A 615 21.20 2.40 3.94
C GLU A 615 21.87 3.23 5.05
N LEU A 616 21.17 4.22 5.62
CA LEU A 616 21.62 4.98 6.80
C LEU A 616 21.82 4.10 8.04
N HIS A 617 21.05 3.03 8.17
CA HIS A 617 21.22 2.04 9.25
C HIS A 617 22.39 1.09 9.02
N LEU A 618 22.89 0.97 7.78
CA LEU A 618 23.95 0.04 7.37
C LEU A 618 25.26 0.74 6.93
N MET A 619 25.33 2.07 6.94
CA MET A 619 26.52 2.84 6.61
C MET A 619 27.65 2.65 7.63
N LYS A 620 28.85 2.34 7.13
CA LYS A 620 30.05 2.14 7.95
C LYS A 620 30.52 3.44 8.59
N GLU A 621 30.32 4.54 7.88
CA GLU A 621 30.63 5.92 8.28
C GLU A 621 29.81 6.36 9.52
N ILE A 622 28.66 5.72 9.76
CA ILE A 622 27.76 6.01 10.89
C ILE A 622 27.87 4.92 11.97
N TRP A 623 27.85 3.63 11.58
CA TRP A 623 27.71 2.50 12.51
C TRP A 623 28.97 1.67 12.76
N GLY A 624 30.07 1.94 12.04
CA GLY A 624 31.33 1.19 12.11
C GLY A 624 31.48 0.11 11.03
N GLU A 625 32.65 -0.51 10.93
CA GLU A 625 32.95 -1.53 9.89
C GLU A 625 32.00 -2.74 9.92
N ASP A 626 31.50 -3.10 11.10
CA ASP A 626 30.54 -4.18 11.33
C ASP A 626 29.07 -3.72 11.16
N ALA A 627 28.80 -2.60 10.48
CA ALA A 627 27.45 -2.07 10.29
C ALA A 627 26.48 -3.07 9.63
N ALA A 628 26.96 -3.92 8.73
CA ALA A 628 26.14 -4.96 8.09
C ALA A 628 25.81 -6.15 9.02
N GLU A 629 26.52 -6.30 10.14
CA GLU A 629 26.37 -7.44 11.05
C GLU A 629 25.23 -7.23 12.06
N PHE A 630 24.44 -8.28 12.29
CA PHE A 630 23.47 -8.33 13.38
C PHE A 630 24.18 -8.65 14.71
N LYS A 631 24.40 -7.60 15.50
CA LYS A 631 25.18 -7.62 16.74
C LYS A 631 24.45 -6.84 17.84
N PRO A 632 23.52 -7.46 18.59
CA PRO A 632 22.78 -6.78 19.66
C PRO A 632 23.69 -6.14 20.73
N GLU A 633 24.88 -6.68 20.98
CA GLU A 633 25.91 -6.08 21.85
C GLU A 633 26.29 -4.64 21.49
N ARG A 634 26.05 -4.20 20.24
CA ARG A 634 26.28 -2.82 19.79
C ARG A 634 25.53 -1.79 20.64
N TRP A 635 24.36 -2.17 21.15
CA TRP A 635 23.52 -1.29 21.98
C TRP A 635 24.09 -1.05 23.38
N GLU A 636 25.12 -1.80 23.79
CA GLU A 636 25.91 -1.54 25.01
C GLU A 636 26.87 -0.35 24.81
N ASN A 637 27.37 -0.10 23.59
CA ASN A 637 28.34 0.97 23.27
C ASN A 637 28.14 1.51 21.84
N LEU A 638 27.39 2.60 21.68
CA LEU A 638 27.07 3.20 20.38
C LEU A 638 28.14 4.20 19.89
N PRO A 639 28.44 4.24 18.57
CA PRO A 639 29.27 5.28 17.97
C PRO A 639 28.69 6.69 18.16
N GLU A 640 29.55 7.71 18.29
CA GLU A 640 29.11 9.10 18.51
C GLU A 640 28.22 9.63 17.37
N ALA A 641 28.55 9.27 16.11
CA ALA A 641 27.82 9.67 14.91
C ALA A 641 26.36 9.18 14.89
N VAL A 642 26.03 8.11 15.63
CA VAL A 642 24.67 7.58 15.73
C VAL A 642 23.78 8.49 16.58
N LYS A 643 24.32 9.20 17.58
CA LYS A 643 23.51 9.99 18.54
C LYS A 643 22.71 11.13 17.92
N SER A 644 23.15 11.66 16.79
CA SER A 644 22.42 12.70 16.04
C SER A 644 21.33 12.14 15.12
N MET A 645 21.21 10.82 14.96
CA MET A 645 20.25 10.21 14.03
C MET A 645 18.80 10.59 14.40
N PRO A 646 18.02 11.16 13.48
CA PRO A 646 16.63 11.50 13.73
C PRO A 646 15.78 10.24 13.92
N GLY A 647 14.74 10.34 14.73
CA GLY A 647 13.78 9.26 14.92
C GLY A 647 12.91 9.50 16.15
N VAL A 648 11.66 9.03 16.13
CA VAL A 648 10.82 8.97 17.34
C VAL A 648 11.27 7.86 18.32
N PHE A 649 11.98 6.86 17.79
CA PHE A 649 12.65 5.80 18.55
C PHE A 649 14.16 5.96 18.43
N GLN A 650 14.71 7.00 19.08
CA GLN A 650 16.13 7.31 18.94
C GLN A 650 17.04 6.18 19.45
N PRO A 651 18.24 6.02 18.85
CA PRO A 651 18.75 6.70 17.65
C PRO A 651 18.49 5.88 16.35
N LEU A 652 17.22 5.57 16.04
CA LEU A 652 16.82 4.87 14.82
C LEU A 652 15.73 5.60 14.03
N MET A 653 15.98 5.81 12.74
CA MET A 653 14.96 6.23 11.76
C MET A 653 13.89 5.18 11.44
N ALA A 654 13.90 3.99 12.08
CA ALA A 654 12.99 2.88 11.77
C ALA A 654 11.50 3.27 11.81
N PHE A 655 11.15 4.18 12.73
CA PHE A 655 9.81 4.72 12.93
C PHE A 655 9.66 6.18 12.44
N ASN A 656 10.62 6.66 11.64
CA ASN A 656 10.71 8.02 11.11
C ASN A 656 10.76 9.12 12.22
N ALA A 657 10.77 10.39 11.83
CA ALA A 657 10.85 11.55 12.75
C ALA A 657 9.87 12.67 12.37
N GLY A 658 9.74 13.66 13.26
CA GLY A 658 8.91 14.85 13.04
C GLY A 658 7.40 14.59 13.07
N PRO A 659 6.58 15.52 12.52
CA PRO A 659 5.11 15.42 12.53
C PRO A 659 4.59 14.11 11.89
N HIS A 660 5.30 13.63 10.86
CA HIS A 660 4.98 12.43 10.09
C HIS A 660 5.60 11.14 10.64
N SER A 661 6.12 11.15 11.88
CA SER A 661 6.61 9.96 12.57
C SER A 661 5.51 8.90 12.76
N CYS A 662 5.92 7.65 12.98
CA CYS A 662 5.01 6.53 13.21
C CYS A 662 4.29 6.68 14.56
N ILE A 663 2.98 6.89 14.49
CA ILE A 663 2.10 7.01 15.67
C ILE A 663 2.07 5.71 16.50
N GLY A 664 2.07 4.55 15.84
CA GLY A 664 2.00 3.23 16.46
C GLY A 664 3.32 2.66 16.98
N TYR A 665 4.43 3.41 16.99
CA TYR A 665 5.76 2.84 17.27
C TYR A 665 5.86 2.13 18.62
N ARG A 666 5.23 2.68 19.67
CA ARG A 666 5.20 2.06 21.01
C ARG A 666 4.34 0.79 21.05
N PHE A 667 3.29 0.72 20.23
CA PHE A 667 2.44 -0.46 20.09
C PHE A 667 3.26 -1.59 19.44
N SER A 668 3.85 -1.32 18.27
CA SER A 668 4.69 -2.27 17.53
C SER A 668 5.88 -2.77 18.36
N LEU A 669 6.53 -1.91 19.15
CA LEU A 669 7.61 -2.32 20.06
C LEU A 669 7.11 -3.21 21.22
N ALA A 670 5.95 -2.92 21.81
CA ALA A 670 5.35 -3.75 22.85
C ALA A 670 4.95 -5.13 22.32
N GLU A 671 4.30 -5.14 21.15
CA GLU A 671 3.86 -6.31 20.40
C GLU A 671 5.06 -7.23 20.05
N ALA A 672 6.09 -6.65 19.42
CA ALA A 672 7.29 -7.37 19.02
C ALA A 672 8.06 -7.96 20.21
N LYS A 673 8.15 -7.23 21.33
CA LYS A 673 8.77 -7.74 22.57
C LYS A 673 7.99 -8.90 23.16
N ALA A 674 6.66 -8.85 23.21
CA ALA A 674 5.85 -9.96 23.70
C ALA A 674 6.03 -11.22 22.84
N ILE A 675 5.99 -11.07 21.51
CA ILE A 675 6.15 -12.21 20.58
C ILE A 675 7.54 -12.83 20.72
N LEU A 676 8.62 -12.03 20.70
CA LEU A 676 9.98 -12.54 20.84
C LEU A 676 10.24 -13.16 22.22
N PHE A 677 9.71 -12.54 23.30
CA PHE A 677 9.78 -13.08 24.66
C PHE A 677 9.21 -14.49 24.71
N THR A 678 7.98 -14.69 24.21
CA THR A 678 7.33 -16.01 24.26
C THR A 678 7.99 -17.02 23.32
N LEU A 679 8.27 -16.62 22.06
CA LEU A 679 8.75 -17.56 21.04
C LEU A 679 10.19 -18.02 21.30
N VAL A 680 11.13 -17.12 21.59
CA VAL A 680 12.56 -17.51 21.78
C VAL A 680 12.77 -18.29 23.08
N ARG A 681 11.96 -18.03 24.13
CA ARG A 681 11.93 -18.81 25.38
C ARG A 681 11.47 -20.26 25.16
N SER A 682 10.60 -20.48 24.17
CA SER A 682 9.91 -21.75 23.91
C SER A 682 10.51 -22.59 22.77
N PHE A 683 11.07 -21.93 21.75
CA PHE A 683 11.58 -22.57 20.54
C PHE A 683 13.02 -22.17 20.21
N GLU A 684 13.75 -23.11 19.62
CA GLU A 684 14.97 -22.88 18.87
C GLU A 684 14.62 -22.69 17.39
N PHE A 685 15.24 -21.68 16.78
CA PHE A 685 15.02 -21.30 15.39
C PHE A 685 16.25 -21.62 14.54
N ASP A 686 16.02 -22.23 13.38
CA ASP A 686 17.02 -22.47 12.33
C ASP A 686 16.49 -22.12 10.93
N MET A 687 17.38 -22.01 9.95
CA MET A 687 17.02 -21.75 8.56
C MET A 687 16.54 -23.06 7.90
N ALA A 688 15.37 -23.03 7.24
CA ALA A 688 14.90 -24.17 6.44
C ALA A 688 15.43 -24.18 5.00
N VAL A 689 15.99 -23.04 4.56
CA VAL A 689 16.59 -22.84 3.24
C VAL A 689 17.91 -22.06 3.38
N PRO A 690 18.87 -22.24 2.45
CA PRO A 690 20.04 -21.37 2.36
C PRO A 690 19.68 -19.88 2.26
N GLU A 691 20.53 -19.02 2.81
CA GLU A 691 20.30 -17.57 2.89
C GLU A 691 20.09 -16.95 1.51
N GLU A 692 20.85 -17.40 0.51
CA GLU A 692 20.86 -16.88 -0.86
C GLU A 692 19.52 -17.10 -1.58
N ARG A 693 18.66 -17.98 -1.05
CA ARG A 693 17.31 -18.20 -1.56
C ARG A 693 16.27 -17.24 -0.97
N VAL A 694 16.57 -16.58 0.14
CA VAL A 694 15.67 -15.61 0.80
C VAL A 694 15.98 -14.21 0.30
N ILE A 695 15.12 -13.70 -0.57
CA ILE A 695 15.23 -12.35 -1.12
C ILE A 695 14.25 -11.40 -0.43
N ARG A 696 14.60 -10.11 -0.40
CA ARG A 696 13.67 -9.03 -0.07
C ARG A 696 12.98 -8.58 -1.36
N LYS A 697 11.68 -8.34 -1.28
CA LYS A 697 10.88 -7.69 -2.33
C LYS A 697 10.10 -6.55 -1.69
N THR A 698 10.41 -5.32 -2.06
CA THR A 698 9.83 -4.12 -1.46
C THR A 698 8.80 -3.47 -2.37
N ASN A 699 7.54 -3.46 -1.92
CA ASN A 699 6.50 -2.58 -2.44
C ASN A 699 6.38 -1.37 -1.48
N ILE A 700 5.51 -1.46 -0.47
CA ILE A 700 5.45 -0.50 0.67
C ILE A 700 6.38 -0.96 1.80
N VAL A 701 6.46 -2.28 2.01
CA VAL A 701 7.35 -2.94 2.95
C VAL A 701 8.17 -4.01 2.22
N GLY A 702 9.40 -4.22 2.66
CA GLY A 702 10.31 -5.24 2.14
C GLY A 702 10.06 -6.59 2.79
N ARG A 703 9.27 -7.43 2.13
CA ARG A 703 8.84 -8.74 2.64
C ARG A 703 9.81 -9.85 2.21
N PRO A 704 10.04 -10.89 3.05
CA PRO A 704 10.80 -12.06 2.64
C PRO A 704 10.04 -12.84 1.56
N HIS A 705 10.75 -13.28 0.52
CA HIS A 705 10.28 -14.17 -0.53
C HIS A 705 11.36 -15.22 -0.82
N LEU A 706 10.97 -16.34 -1.44
CA LEU A 706 11.91 -17.29 -2.02
C LEU A 706 12.19 -16.94 -3.48
N VAL A 707 13.46 -16.93 -3.88
CA VAL A 707 13.91 -16.67 -5.26
C VAL A 707 13.28 -17.62 -6.29
N ASP A 708 13.07 -18.89 -5.91
CA ASP A 708 12.50 -19.92 -6.80
C ASP A 708 10.95 -19.95 -6.80
N ASP A 709 10.31 -19.24 -5.88
CA ASP A 709 8.85 -19.30 -5.64
C ASP A 709 8.26 -17.92 -5.30
N VAL A 710 8.67 -16.90 -6.07
CA VAL A 710 8.19 -15.52 -5.93
C VAL A 710 6.68 -15.41 -6.21
N GLN A 711 6.11 -16.33 -7.00
CA GLN A 711 4.69 -16.31 -7.41
C GLN A 711 3.73 -16.75 -6.30
N ARG A 712 4.21 -17.51 -5.30
CA ARG A 712 3.44 -17.83 -4.09
C ARG A 712 3.27 -16.62 -3.16
N GLY A 713 4.04 -15.55 -3.39
CA GLY A 713 4.03 -14.33 -2.60
C GLY A 713 4.99 -14.40 -1.39
N PRO A 714 4.76 -13.55 -0.38
CA PRO A 714 5.60 -13.46 0.81
C PRO A 714 5.63 -14.77 1.60
N GLN A 715 6.83 -15.24 1.94
CA GLN A 715 7.03 -16.47 2.72
C GLN A 715 8.42 -16.47 3.36
N LEU A 716 8.54 -17.05 4.55
CA LEU A 716 9.82 -17.31 5.22
C LEU A 716 9.81 -18.68 5.91
N PRO A 717 10.13 -19.76 5.19
CA PRO A 717 10.28 -21.08 5.78
C PRO A 717 11.44 -21.12 6.79
N MET A 718 11.12 -21.50 8.02
CA MET A 718 12.07 -21.69 9.11
C MET A 718 11.88 -23.05 9.78
N LEU A 719 12.94 -23.56 10.38
CA LEU A 719 12.89 -24.74 11.23
C LEU A 719 12.70 -24.29 12.68
N ILE A 720 11.72 -24.88 13.36
CA ILE A 720 11.49 -24.67 14.80
C ILE A 720 11.62 -25.99 15.55
N ARG A 721 12.22 -25.94 16.74
CA ARG A 721 12.33 -27.08 17.66
C ARG A 721 11.93 -26.64 19.08
N PRO A 722 11.01 -27.33 19.76
CA PRO A 722 10.71 -27.05 21.17
C PRO A 722 11.97 -27.17 22.02
N VAL A 723 12.28 -26.12 22.79
CA VAL A 723 13.39 -26.16 23.74
C VAL A 723 12.90 -26.89 24.99
N ARG A 724 13.56 -27.99 25.35
CA ARG A 724 13.21 -28.76 26.54
C ARG A 724 13.25 -27.87 27.79
N SER A 725 12.29 -28.05 28.68
CA SER A 725 12.42 -27.66 30.08
C SER A 725 13.40 -28.63 30.73
N ASP A 726 14.44 -28.08 31.35
CA ASP A 726 15.41 -28.85 32.15
C ASP A 726 14.79 -29.30 33.49
#